data_AF-A0A182XXN6-F1
#
_entry.id   AF-A0A182XXN6-F1
#
_cell.length_a   1.000
_cell.length_b   1.000
_cell.length_c   1.000
_cell.angle_alpha   90.00
_cell.angle_beta   90.00
_cell.angle_gamma   90.00
#
_symmetry.space_group_name_H-M   'P 1'
#
loop_
_entity.id
_entity.type
_entity.pdbx_description
1 polymer ?
#
loop_
_entity_poly.entity_id
_entity_poly.type
_entity_poly.pdbx_seq_one_letter_code
_entity_poly.pdbx_strand_id
1 'polypeptide(L)'
;MDTVATMRADNASLRKIQSKLVQWELKENPLAPLSATQSDFINRLTDLASGNIPPAANAPSADSKEHTADEELPASLEQFKQSACVIDSTQNFLSWYNSIDAEILEHFDDVYLEYYEQLRARTSECDQMLQEIDVSLDSLRQLTQEFHFVSEKTSSLHQASESLLQDQTRLSNTGDEIKKRLKYFTQAESISQRLHNPTFSVSNDTFVDMLNTIDDCLEYMRVNPTFSEASAYAVKYRTCLAKATQMMKAYVFGILSNATAQVLAPKGSGAPRSLEALDQPKIGDPTADAAFVLFYGKFQASSPRVKRITGLIEDRLDRSPDYELLLGELHQNYLTQRATIMRSGVDQAIKDLAKKHKGDHCALVRSACAFMIHICQDEHRLFYQFFAKQSAQLNIYMEGLCTILYDTLRPYIIRIDHLETLAEICSILKVEMLDEHVAYCPEPLEAFAKIVYQLLQDVQERIGFRAQNYLESDIRNYRPSAGDLAYPEKLEMMESIALSLQENQYAQHQLRRVDSRSSIVSGMSLASLETAQTTTDPAVKVRSGNSPADMHGMWYPTVRRTLVCLSRLYRCIDKSIFQSLSQQALTHCIYSVSTAASQIAQNRTTIDGELFEIKHLLILREQIAPFRVDFTAKETSLDFSKVRTAAYELLQKRKQLFSLGSNNALLEFLLDGTPQVREQLLDSRKDVDRQLKLVCETFIKDATKQLVGPVLAFIDAAQNHLRNQPGGGKTAAVAQGGSGAATAPASGQSTGMALRMAPFAAPQQISSIIQECLRNIKSKLAGLQRSMQLYLANKDTEFILFRPIRNNIIGSFVKLEQILMLNAYTKDDLTIVSCPSAEQISVLLSSVNLAGGLAAEPPVPSFGSKAQPSRKISTSSSIGSSSAGETQPLKAPIEKKVSFDSGANTVVEIERIEEPVVEKGEEVVVTEAHELASKQPDQEESQVV
;
A
#
# COMPACT_ATOMS: atom_id res chain seq x y z
N MET A 1 52.47 -30.96 -18.22
CA MET A 1 51.52 -32.09 -18.31
C MET A 1 52.21 -33.44 -18.08
N ASP A 2 53.52 -33.42 -17.90
CA ASP A 2 54.44 -34.49 -18.30
C ASP A 2 54.47 -35.62 -17.27
N THR A 3 54.22 -35.30 -15.99
CA THR A 3 53.96 -36.27 -14.91
C THR A 3 52.76 -37.18 -15.18
N VAL A 4 51.75 -36.74 -15.93
CA VAL A 4 50.61 -37.59 -16.32
C VAL A 4 50.96 -38.44 -17.54
N ALA A 5 51.92 -37.99 -18.38
CA ALA A 5 52.43 -38.76 -19.50
C ALA A 5 53.36 -39.90 -19.03
N THR A 6 54.27 -39.64 -18.09
CA THR A 6 55.15 -40.66 -17.50
C THR A 6 54.36 -41.73 -16.76
N MET A 7 53.47 -41.36 -15.83
CA MET A 7 52.64 -42.34 -15.11
C MET A 7 51.77 -43.21 -16.03
N ARG A 8 51.35 -42.71 -17.20
CA ARG A 8 50.66 -43.50 -18.23
C ARG A 8 51.59 -44.43 -19.00
N ALA A 9 52.83 -44.01 -19.27
CA ALA A 9 53.85 -44.86 -19.88
C ALA A 9 54.25 -46.02 -18.95
N ASP A 10 54.40 -45.76 -17.65
CA ASP A 10 54.78 -46.77 -16.66
C ASP A 10 53.65 -47.77 -16.39
N ASN A 11 52.39 -47.33 -16.38
CA ASN A 11 51.24 -48.25 -16.37
C ASN A 11 51.18 -49.13 -17.63
N ALA A 12 51.60 -48.60 -18.79
CA ALA A 12 51.63 -49.36 -20.04
C ALA A 12 52.82 -50.34 -20.11
N SER A 13 53.95 -50.06 -19.46
CA SER A 13 55.08 -50.99 -19.38
C SER A 13 54.77 -52.16 -18.44
N LEU A 14 54.20 -51.91 -17.25
CA LEU A 14 53.78 -52.94 -16.30
C LEU A 14 52.75 -53.91 -16.92
N ARG A 15 51.74 -53.40 -17.63
CA ARG A 15 50.75 -54.25 -18.33
C ARG A 15 51.38 -55.10 -19.44
N LYS A 16 52.40 -54.60 -20.14
CA LYS A 16 53.18 -55.41 -21.12
C LYS A 16 54.00 -56.51 -20.43
N ILE A 17 54.52 -56.27 -19.24
CA ILE A 17 55.26 -57.29 -18.47
C ILE A 17 54.30 -58.39 -18.00
N GLN A 18 53.16 -58.04 -17.38
CA GLN A 18 52.13 -59.03 -17.01
C GLN A 18 51.63 -59.84 -18.20
N SER A 19 51.35 -59.19 -19.34
CA SER A 19 50.91 -59.88 -20.56
C SER A 19 51.95 -60.88 -21.10
N LYS A 20 53.25 -60.60 -20.94
CA LYS A 20 54.32 -61.54 -21.30
C LYS A 20 54.47 -62.69 -20.30
N LEU A 21 54.25 -62.43 -19.01
CA LEU A 21 54.30 -63.47 -17.98
C LEU A 21 53.20 -64.52 -18.20
N VAL A 22 51.97 -64.07 -18.47
CA VAL A 22 50.84 -64.97 -18.81
C VAL A 22 51.12 -65.76 -20.10
N GLN A 23 51.85 -65.18 -21.06
CA GLN A 23 52.30 -65.87 -22.28
C GLN A 23 53.49 -66.84 -22.07
N TRP A 24 54.05 -66.90 -20.86
CA TRP A 24 55.08 -67.87 -20.48
C TRP A 24 54.46 -69.19 -19.97
N GLU A 25 53.25 -69.12 -19.39
CA GLU A 25 52.55 -70.26 -18.77
C GLU A 25 51.55 -70.99 -19.71
N LEU A 26 51.40 -70.54 -20.96
CA LEU A 26 50.48 -71.14 -21.94
C LEU A 26 50.96 -72.52 -22.41
N LYS A 27 50.08 -73.54 -22.33
CA LYS A 27 50.37 -74.90 -22.80
C LYS A 27 50.53 -75.03 -24.33
N GLU A 28 49.95 -74.11 -25.10
CA GLU A 28 50.14 -74.03 -26.54
C GLU A 28 50.99 -72.80 -26.87
N ASN A 29 52.18 -73.04 -27.44
CA ASN A 29 53.18 -72.01 -27.78
C ASN A 29 53.62 -71.09 -26.61
N PRO A 30 54.17 -71.64 -25.51
CA PRO A 30 54.80 -70.83 -24.47
C PRO A 30 55.97 -70.01 -25.03
N LEU A 31 56.18 -68.80 -24.50
CA LEU A 31 57.29 -67.90 -24.90
C LEU A 31 58.71 -68.46 -24.63
N ALA A 32 58.84 -69.59 -23.94
CA ALA A 32 60.07 -70.37 -23.82
C ALA A 32 59.74 -71.88 -23.83
N PRO A 33 59.71 -72.54 -25.01
CA PRO A 33 59.50 -73.98 -25.08
C PRO A 33 60.75 -74.73 -24.59
N LEU A 34 60.55 -75.77 -23.77
CA LEU A 34 61.61 -76.71 -23.38
C LEU A 34 62.17 -77.39 -24.63
N SER A 35 63.49 -77.62 -24.67
CA SER A 35 64.08 -78.37 -25.78
C SER A 35 63.62 -79.84 -25.76
N ALA A 36 63.71 -80.51 -26.91
CA ALA A 36 63.47 -81.96 -26.98
C ALA A 36 64.38 -82.73 -26.01
N THR A 37 65.64 -82.32 -25.86
CA THR A 37 66.60 -82.92 -24.92
C THR A 37 66.26 -82.68 -23.45
N GLN A 38 65.71 -81.52 -23.09
CA GLN A 38 65.23 -81.23 -21.73
C GLN A 38 63.94 -82.01 -21.41
N SER A 39 63.06 -82.14 -22.41
CA SER A 39 61.82 -82.92 -22.29
C SER A 39 62.13 -84.41 -22.12
N ASP A 40 63.03 -84.97 -22.92
CA ASP A 40 63.55 -86.34 -22.77
C ASP A 40 64.22 -86.55 -21.42
N PHE A 41 64.97 -85.58 -20.90
CA PHE A 41 65.60 -85.69 -19.59
C PHE A 41 64.58 -85.72 -18.44
N ILE A 42 63.54 -84.86 -18.50
CA ILE A 42 62.44 -84.85 -17.53
C ILE A 42 61.62 -86.14 -17.61
N ASN A 43 61.36 -86.66 -18.82
CA ASN A 43 60.69 -87.94 -19.03
C ASN A 43 61.51 -89.10 -18.43
N ARG A 44 62.82 -89.18 -18.71
CA ARG A 44 63.72 -90.19 -18.10
C ARG A 44 63.80 -90.08 -16.58
N LEU A 45 63.76 -88.88 -16.02
CA LEU A 45 63.64 -88.67 -14.57
C LEU A 45 62.30 -89.19 -14.01
N THR A 46 61.22 -89.09 -14.78
CA THR A 46 59.90 -89.61 -14.43
C THR A 46 59.84 -91.14 -14.54
N ASP A 47 60.50 -91.73 -15.53
CA ASP A 47 60.67 -93.18 -15.68
C ASP A 47 61.53 -93.77 -14.54
N LEU A 48 62.62 -93.07 -14.17
CA LEU A 48 63.44 -93.43 -13.00
C LEU A 48 62.66 -93.31 -11.69
N ALA A 49 61.85 -92.26 -11.53
CA ALA A 49 61.01 -92.07 -10.34
C ALA A 49 59.83 -93.06 -10.25
N SER A 50 59.47 -93.75 -11.34
CA SER A 50 58.42 -94.77 -11.37
C SER A 50 58.94 -96.22 -11.31
N GLY A 51 60.26 -96.42 -11.20
CA GLY A 51 60.85 -97.64 -10.62
C GLY A 51 61.04 -98.84 -11.56
N ASN A 52 60.95 -98.67 -12.88
CA ASN A 52 61.19 -99.75 -13.85
C ASN A 52 62.66 -99.81 -14.29
N ILE A 53 63.41 -100.81 -13.81
CA ILE A 53 64.82 -101.04 -14.16
C ILE A 53 65.02 -102.47 -14.69
N PRO A 54 65.41 -102.66 -15.97
CA PRO A 54 66.01 -103.90 -16.46
C PRO A 54 67.46 -104.05 -15.93
N PRO A 55 67.90 -105.26 -15.53
CA PRO A 55 69.14 -105.42 -14.74
C PRO A 55 70.42 -105.32 -15.56
N ALA A 56 71.43 -104.63 -15.00
CA ALA A 56 72.80 -104.67 -15.46
C ALA A 56 73.63 -105.67 -14.63
N ALA A 57 73.62 -106.94 -15.01
CA ALA A 57 74.51 -107.97 -14.44
C ALA A 57 74.70 -109.16 -15.39
N ASN A 58 75.93 -109.34 -15.90
CA ASN A 58 76.74 -110.56 -15.73
C ASN A 58 77.94 -110.55 -16.69
N ALA A 59 79.13 -110.38 -16.12
CA ALA A 59 80.36 -110.88 -16.72
C ALA A 59 80.71 -112.23 -16.09
N PRO A 60 81.12 -113.21 -16.90
CA PRO A 60 82.13 -114.20 -16.53
C PRO A 60 83.43 -113.77 -17.24
N SER A 61 84.48 -113.35 -16.53
CA SER A 61 85.42 -114.19 -15.76
C SER A 61 86.31 -115.05 -16.67
N ALA A 62 87.63 -114.95 -16.47
CA ALA A 62 88.62 -115.77 -17.15
C ALA A 62 88.45 -117.27 -16.82
N ASP A 63 88.95 -118.16 -17.68
CA ASP A 63 90.25 -118.77 -17.40
C ASP A 63 90.89 -119.34 -18.69
N SER A 64 92.04 -119.96 -18.49
CA SER A 64 93.19 -120.17 -19.37
C SER A 64 93.14 -121.36 -20.36
N LYS A 65 94.03 -121.25 -21.36
CA LYS A 65 94.72 -122.32 -22.11
C LYS A 65 93.89 -123.26 -23.02
N GLU A 66 94.35 -123.32 -24.27
CA GLU A 66 95.00 -124.55 -24.75
C GLU A 66 96.17 -124.22 -25.70
N HIS A 67 97.25 -125.00 -25.64
CA HIS A 67 98.43 -124.86 -26.51
C HIS A 67 98.37 -125.91 -27.63
N THR A 68 98.50 -125.47 -28.88
CA THR A 68 99.32 -126.11 -29.94
C THR A 68 99.53 -125.04 -31.03
N ALA A 69 100.78 -124.68 -31.34
CA ALA A 69 101.50 -125.16 -32.53
C ALA A 69 100.81 -124.71 -33.84
N ASP A 70 101.41 -123.84 -34.67
CA ASP A 70 102.83 -123.79 -35.04
C ASP A 70 103.46 -122.38 -35.12
N GLU A 71 104.79 -122.36 -35.25
CA GLU A 71 105.65 -121.34 -35.88
C GLU A 71 105.33 -119.82 -35.68
N GLU A 72 105.39 -119.32 -34.44
CA GLU A 72 106.02 -118.01 -34.17
C GLU A 72 106.47 -117.94 -32.69
N LEU A 73 107.79 -117.88 -32.46
CA LEU A 73 108.35 -117.76 -31.11
C LEU A 73 108.25 -116.29 -30.64
N PRO A 74 107.76 -115.99 -29.42
CA PRO A 74 107.78 -114.63 -28.85
C PRO A 74 109.21 -114.21 -28.46
N ALA A 75 110.02 -113.90 -29.47
CA ALA A 75 111.44 -114.18 -29.43
C ALA A 75 112.33 -112.99 -29.01
N SER A 76 112.22 -112.60 -27.73
CA SER A 76 113.41 -112.11 -27.00
C SER A 76 114.60 -113.08 -27.13
N LEU A 77 114.29 -114.37 -27.35
CA LEU A 77 115.23 -115.45 -27.68
C LEU A 77 115.77 -115.45 -29.14
N GLU A 78 115.26 -114.62 -30.05
CA GLU A 78 115.83 -114.42 -31.41
C GLU A 78 116.87 -113.30 -31.44
N GLN A 79 116.71 -112.28 -30.60
CA GLN A 79 117.78 -111.34 -30.31
C GLN A 79 119.00 -112.07 -29.72
N PHE A 80 118.77 -113.24 -29.11
CA PHE A 80 119.78 -114.22 -28.66
C PHE A 80 120.35 -115.16 -29.74
N LYS A 81 119.82 -115.16 -30.97
CA LYS A 81 120.30 -115.99 -32.09
C LYS A 81 120.95 -115.18 -33.20
N GLN A 82 120.48 -113.95 -33.48
CA GLN A 82 121.11 -113.07 -34.47
C GLN A 82 122.25 -112.22 -33.87
N SER A 83 122.41 -112.22 -32.54
CA SER A 83 123.65 -111.79 -31.89
C SER A 83 124.76 -112.82 -32.12
N ALA A 84 125.27 -112.87 -33.36
CA ALA A 84 126.54 -113.50 -33.72
C ALA A 84 127.75 -112.69 -33.17
N CYS A 85 127.69 -112.35 -31.89
CA CYS A 85 128.81 -111.89 -31.10
C CYS A 85 129.52 -113.13 -30.55
N VAL A 86 130.82 -113.26 -30.82
CA VAL A 86 131.61 -114.36 -30.25
C VAL A 86 131.85 -114.05 -28.76
N ILE A 87 131.23 -114.82 -27.87
CA ILE A 87 131.27 -114.59 -26.42
C ILE A 87 132.47 -115.33 -25.80
N ASP A 88 133.64 -114.68 -25.79
CA ASP A 88 134.88 -115.23 -25.25
C ASP A 88 135.13 -114.91 -23.76
N SER A 89 134.13 -114.40 -23.01
CA SER A 89 134.29 -114.03 -21.59
C SER A 89 133.00 -114.15 -20.75
N THR A 90 133.15 -114.57 -19.49
CA THR A 90 132.06 -114.90 -18.56
C THR A 90 131.29 -113.70 -18.00
N GLN A 91 131.86 -112.49 -18.01
CA GLN A 91 131.17 -111.30 -17.48
C GLN A 91 129.88 -110.96 -18.23
N ASN A 92 129.79 -111.31 -19.52
CA ASN A 92 128.64 -111.00 -20.38
C ASN A 92 127.42 -111.92 -20.13
N PHE A 93 127.56 -113.00 -19.36
CA PHE A 93 126.47 -113.94 -19.08
C PHE A 93 125.66 -113.56 -17.83
N LEU A 94 126.34 -113.13 -16.77
CA LEU A 94 125.69 -112.81 -15.48
C LEU A 94 124.89 -111.50 -15.54
N SER A 95 125.28 -110.54 -16.38
CA SER A 95 124.52 -109.32 -16.64
C SER A 95 123.17 -109.61 -17.30
N TRP A 96 123.10 -110.64 -18.16
CA TRP A 96 121.86 -111.05 -18.81
C TRP A 96 120.91 -111.77 -17.86
N TYR A 97 121.39 -112.78 -17.11
CA TYR A 97 120.55 -113.56 -16.20
C TYR A 97 119.79 -112.69 -15.19
N ASN A 98 120.49 -111.73 -14.56
CA ASN A 98 119.91 -110.84 -13.56
C ASN A 98 118.83 -109.90 -14.11
N SER A 99 118.75 -109.72 -15.43
CA SER A 99 117.70 -108.91 -16.06
C SER A 99 116.35 -109.62 -16.09
N ILE A 100 116.34 -110.95 -16.16
CA ILE A 100 115.10 -111.76 -16.32
C ILE A 100 114.44 -112.04 -14.96
N ASP A 101 115.25 -112.30 -13.94
CA ASP A 101 114.77 -112.63 -12.58
C ASP A 101 114.05 -111.42 -11.92
N ALA A 102 114.44 -110.19 -12.29
CA ALA A 102 113.80 -108.96 -11.86
C ALA A 102 112.41 -108.76 -12.50
N GLU A 103 112.30 -108.96 -13.82
CA GLU A 103 111.09 -108.71 -14.62
C GLU A 103 109.91 -109.63 -14.23
N ILE A 104 110.20 -110.84 -13.72
CA ILE A 104 109.18 -111.79 -13.23
C ILE A 104 108.65 -111.40 -11.86
N LEU A 105 109.48 -110.79 -10.99
CA LEU A 105 109.09 -110.36 -9.65
C LEU A 105 108.28 -109.06 -9.64
N GLU A 106 108.35 -108.27 -10.71
CA GLU A 106 107.71 -106.94 -10.79
C GLU A 106 106.21 -107.00 -11.14
N HIS A 107 105.72 -108.11 -11.71
CA HIS A 107 104.38 -108.20 -12.34
C HIS A 107 103.38 -109.19 -11.70
N PHE A 108 103.60 -109.63 -10.45
CA PHE A 108 102.73 -110.67 -9.85
C PHE A 108 101.45 -110.13 -9.18
N ASP A 109 101.49 -108.92 -8.59
CA ASP A 109 100.43 -108.40 -7.70
C ASP A 109 99.49 -107.36 -8.34
N ASP A 110 99.79 -106.92 -9.59
CA ASP A 110 99.15 -105.77 -10.27
C ASP A 110 97.61 -105.79 -10.26
N VAL A 111 97.00 -106.97 -10.46
CA VAL A 111 95.54 -107.13 -10.61
C VAL A 111 94.78 -106.83 -9.30
N TYR A 112 95.37 -107.11 -8.14
CA TYR A 112 94.73 -106.82 -6.84
C TYR A 112 94.88 -105.36 -6.45
N LEU A 113 95.98 -104.71 -6.86
CA LEU A 113 96.18 -103.27 -6.74
C LEU A 113 95.11 -102.50 -7.53
N GLU A 114 94.90 -102.85 -8.81
CA GLU A 114 93.93 -102.16 -9.68
C GLU A 114 92.51 -102.16 -9.08
N TYR A 115 92.04 -103.30 -8.55
CA TYR A 115 90.69 -103.37 -7.97
C TYR A 115 90.57 -102.60 -6.64
N TYR A 116 91.62 -102.59 -5.81
CA TYR A 116 91.65 -101.76 -4.60
C TYR A 116 91.60 -100.26 -4.93
N GLU A 117 92.32 -99.82 -5.97
CA GLU A 117 92.28 -98.43 -6.43
C GLU A 117 90.91 -98.04 -6.96
N GLN A 118 90.21 -98.91 -7.70
CA GLN A 118 88.84 -98.66 -8.16
C GLN A 118 87.85 -98.46 -7.00
N LEU A 119 87.90 -99.30 -5.96
CA LEU A 119 87.05 -99.13 -4.76
C LEU A 119 87.39 -97.85 -3.99
N ARG A 120 88.69 -97.54 -3.85
CA ARG A 120 89.16 -96.31 -3.20
C ARG A 120 88.73 -95.06 -3.96
N ALA A 121 88.75 -95.09 -5.29
CA ALA A 121 88.25 -94.00 -6.13
C ALA A 121 86.74 -93.78 -5.93
N ARG A 122 85.92 -94.83 -5.94
CA ARG A 122 84.46 -94.69 -5.73
C ARG A 122 84.09 -94.15 -4.35
N THR A 123 84.79 -94.55 -3.29
CA THR A 123 84.59 -93.92 -1.96
C THR A 123 84.94 -92.43 -2.00
N SER A 124 86.07 -92.07 -2.63
CA SER A 124 86.48 -90.67 -2.79
C SER A 124 85.49 -89.83 -3.61
N GLU A 125 84.88 -90.40 -4.65
CA GLU A 125 83.83 -89.74 -5.44
C GLU A 125 82.58 -89.46 -4.59
N CYS A 126 82.16 -90.41 -3.74
CA CYS A 126 81.01 -90.22 -2.85
C CYS A 126 81.27 -89.19 -1.75
N ASP A 127 82.46 -89.23 -1.12
CA ASP A 127 82.86 -88.23 -0.12
C ASP A 127 82.94 -86.82 -0.75
N GLN A 128 83.50 -86.71 -1.96
CA GLN A 128 83.55 -85.45 -2.70
C GLN A 128 82.15 -84.93 -3.06
N MET A 129 81.23 -85.80 -3.49
CA MET A 129 79.85 -85.42 -3.80
C MET A 129 79.08 -84.94 -2.56
N LEU A 130 79.28 -85.59 -1.40
CA LEU A 130 78.72 -85.11 -0.13
C LEU A 130 79.29 -83.75 0.26
N GLN A 131 80.59 -83.53 0.09
CA GLN A 131 81.23 -82.25 0.35
C GLN A 131 80.71 -81.12 -0.57
N GLU A 132 80.46 -81.42 -1.86
CA GLU A 132 79.84 -80.47 -2.79
C GLU A 132 78.38 -80.16 -2.42
N ILE A 133 77.63 -81.13 -1.89
CA ILE A 133 76.26 -80.92 -1.39
C ILE A 133 76.25 -80.03 -0.14
N ASP A 134 77.12 -80.26 0.83
CA ASP A 134 77.20 -79.42 2.04
C ASP A 134 77.65 -77.98 1.71
N VAL A 135 78.65 -77.81 0.83
CA VAL A 135 79.06 -76.49 0.31
C VAL A 135 77.90 -75.80 -0.41
N SER A 136 77.09 -76.54 -1.17
CA SER A 136 75.90 -76.02 -1.85
C SER A 136 74.82 -75.58 -0.85
N LEU A 137 74.57 -76.37 0.20
CA LEU A 137 73.60 -76.06 1.25
C LEU A 137 74.00 -74.84 2.09
N ASP A 138 75.27 -74.71 2.46
CA ASP A 138 75.76 -73.52 3.16
C ASP A 138 75.76 -72.27 2.27
N SER A 139 76.06 -72.41 0.98
CA SER A 139 75.87 -71.33 0.00
C SER A 139 74.41 -70.88 -0.10
N LEU A 140 73.46 -71.83 -0.04
CA LEU A 140 72.02 -71.55 -0.06
C LEU A 140 71.53 -70.90 1.25
N ARG A 141 72.10 -71.29 2.40
CA ARG A 141 71.87 -70.63 3.70
C ARG A 141 72.39 -69.19 3.69
N GLN A 142 73.61 -68.95 3.20
CA GLN A 142 74.18 -67.61 3.05
C GLN A 142 73.32 -66.74 2.11
N LEU A 143 72.94 -67.26 0.94
CA LEU A 143 72.05 -66.56 0.00
C LEU A 143 70.70 -66.19 0.64
N THR A 144 70.15 -67.07 1.49
CA THR A 144 68.90 -66.80 2.23
C THR A 144 69.08 -65.71 3.29
N GLN A 145 70.21 -65.69 4.00
CA GLN A 145 70.53 -64.64 4.98
C GLN A 145 70.75 -63.28 4.29
N GLU A 146 71.52 -63.24 3.20
CA GLU A 146 71.71 -62.04 2.39
C GLU A 146 70.40 -61.54 1.77
N PHE A 147 69.54 -62.44 1.28
CA PHE A 147 68.20 -62.07 0.79
C PHE A 147 67.34 -61.42 1.89
N HIS A 148 67.34 -61.96 3.12
CA HIS A 148 66.62 -61.35 4.24
C HIS A 148 67.22 -60.00 4.65
N PHE A 149 68.55 -59.88 4.72
CA PHE A 149 69.23 -58.62 5.02
C PHE A 149 68.92 -57.54 3.98
N VAL A 150 69.04 -57.87 2.68
CA VAL A 150 68.67 -56.96 1.59
C VAL A 150 67.19 -56.62 1.64
N SER A 151 66.29 -57.59 1.86
CA SER A 151 64.85 -57.34 1.96
C SER A 151 64.50 -56.40 3.11
N GLU A 152 65.08 -56.58 4.31
CA GLU A 152 64.87 -55.69 5.45
C GLU A 152 65.43 -54.29 5.20
N LYS A 153 66.66 -54.17 4.64
CA LYS A 153 67.26 -52.88 4.30
C LYS A 153 66.51 -52.16 3.17
N THR A 154 66.05 -52.86 2.15
CA THR A 154 65.22 -52.30 1.08
C THR A 154 63.85 -51.89 1.60
N SER A 155 63.20 -52.67 2.48
CA SER A 155 61.93 -52.28 3.10
C SER A 155 62.08 -51.04 3.99
N SER A 156 63.14 -51.00 4.81
CA SER A 156 63.46 -49.84 5.66
C SER A 156 63.77 -48.59 4.83
N LEU A 157 64.57 -48.73 3.76
CA LEU A 157 64.86 -47.65 2.82
C LEU A 157 63.61 -47.18 2.08
N HIS A 158 62.73 -48.10 1.68
CA HIS A 158 61.49 -47.77 0.99
C HIS A 158 60.55 -46.98 1.91
N GLN A 159 60.32 -47.46 3.14
CA GLN A 159 59.53 -46.76 4.15
C GLN A 159 60.11 -45.38 4.50
N ALA A 160 61.43 -45.27 4.62
CA ALA A 160 62.10 -43.97 4.82
C ALA A 160 61.92 -43.04 3.61
N SER A 161 62.03 -43.56 2.38
CA SER A 161 61.83 -42.79 1.15
C SER A 161 60.37 -42.34 0.98
N GLU A 162 59.41 -43.17 1.40
CA GLU A 162 57.99 -42.84 1.36
C GLU A 162 57.65 -41.77 2.40
N SER A 163 58.14 -41.90 3.64
CA SER A 163 58.01 -40.86 4.67
C SER A 163 58.60 -39.53 4.20
N LEU A 164 59.76 -39.55 3.54
CA LEU A 164 60.42 -38.35 3.02
C LEU A 164 59.66 -37.74 1.83
N LEU A 165 59.04 -38.56 0.97
CA LEU A 165 58.11 -38.10 -0.08
C LEU A 165 56.83 -37.48 0.48
N GLN A 166 56.25 -38.08 1.53
CA GLN A 166 55.09 -37.57 2.25
C GLN A 166 55.42 -36.22 2.90
N ASP A 167 56.55 -36.10 3.60
CA ASP A 167 57.00 -34.84 4.18
C ASP A 167 57.38 -33.80 3.12
N GLN A 168 57.99 -34.19 1.99
CA GLN A 168 58.26 -33.27 0.88
C GLN A 168 56.96 -32.69 0.29
N THR A 169 55.94 -33.53 0.09
CA THR A 169 54.63 -33.10 -0.41
C THR A 169 53.90 -32.23 0.63
N ARG A 170 53.97 -32.60 1.90
CA ARG A 170 53.43 -31.81 3.02
C ARG A 170 54.09 -30.43 3.10
N LEU A 171 55.42 -30.37 3.03
CA LEU A 171 56.21 -29.13 3.06
C LEU A 171 55.90 -28.24 1.84
N SER A 172 55.78 -28.83 0.65
CA SER A 172 55.34 -28.10 -0.56
C SER A 172 53.95 -27.50 -0.37
N ASN A 173 52.98 -28.30 0.12
CA ASN A 173 51.62 -27.84 0.36
C ASN A 173 51.56 -26.70 1.39
N THR A 174 52.34 -26.77 2.49
CA THR A 174 52.45 -25.64 3.42
C THR A 174 53.17 -24.43 2.81
N GLY A 175 54.17 -24.64 1.95
CA GLY A 175 54.88 -23.57 1.25
C GLY A 175 53.96 -22.80 0.30
N ASP A 176 53.14 -23.50 -0.49
CA ASP A 176 52.17 -22.87 -1.39
C ASP A 176 51.01 -22.20 -0.64
N GLU A 177 50.54 -22.76 0.47
CA GLU A 177 49.52 -22.11 1.31
C GLU A 177 50.09 -20.86 2.04
N ILE A 178 51.33 -20.90 2.53
CA ILE A 178 52.04 -19.71 3.06
C ILE A 178 52.15 -18.64 1.96
N LYS A 179 52.58 -19.01 0.76
CA LYS A 179 52.73 -18.12 -0.40
C LYS A 179 51.39 -17.50 -0.83
N LYS A 180 50.31 -18.27 -0.80
CA LYS A 180 48.93 -17.83 -1.06
C LYS A 180 48.45 -16.81 -0.02
N ARG A 181 48.74 -17.01 1.26
CA ARG A 181 48.42 -16.06 2.34
C ARG A 181 49.29 -14.79 2.26
N LEU A 182 50.59 -14.95 2.00
CA LEU A 182 51.57 -13.86 1.90
C LEU A 182 51.26 -12.87 0.76
N LYS A 183 50.60 -13.32 -0.31
CA LYS A 183 50.08 -12.46 -1.41
C LYS A 183 49.31 -11.24 -0.88
N TYR A 184 48.45 -11.42 0.12
CA TYR A 184 47.63 -10.36 0.69
C TYR A 184 48.43 -9.33 1.50
N PHE A 185 49.69 -9.64 1.87
CA PHE A 185 50.58 -8.73 2.58
C PHE A 185 51.57 -8.01 1.63
N THR A 186 52.03 -8.66 0.55
CA THR A 186 53.00 -8.05 -0.38
C THR A 186 52.39 -7.05 -1.36
N GLN A 187 51.08 -7.12 -1.63
CA GLN A 187 50.44 -6.27 -2.65
C GLN A 187 50.26 -4.79 -2.25
N ALA A 188 50.23 -4.47 -0.95
CA ALA A 188 49.94 -3.13 -0.43
C ALA A 188 50.86 -2.04 -1.01
N GLU A 189 52.16 -2.30 -1.09
CA GLU A 189 53.15 -1.32 -1.54
C GLU A 189 53.09 -1.11 -3.06
N SER A 190 52.87 -2.18 -3.84
CA SER A 190 52.67 -2.11 -5.30
C SER A 190 51.40 -1.36 -5.69
N ILE A 191 50.34 -1.46 -4.87
CA ILE A 191 49.09 -0.70 -5.05
C ILE A 191 49.31 0.76 -4.66
N SER A 192 49.90 1.02 -3.49
CA SER A 192 50.20 2.38 -3.02
C SER A 192 51.06 3.17 -4.01
N GLN A 193 52.14 2.57 -4.54
CA GLN A 193 53.00 3.23 -5.53
C GLN A 193 52.24 3.59 -6.82
N ARG A 194 51.33 2.73 -7.29
CA ARG A 194 50.51 3.01 -8.48
C ARG A 194 49.49 4.14 -8.23
N LEU A 195 48.86 4.17 -7.06
CA LEU A 195 47.93 5.24 -6.65
C LEU A 195 48.61 6.60 -6.36
N HIS A 196 49.93 6.62 -6.24
CA HIS A 196 50.71 7.87 -6.14
C HIS A 196 51.13 8.44 -7.51
N ASN A 197 50.98 7.70 -8.60
CA ASN A 197 51.40 8.17 -9.93
C ASN A 197 50.35 9.12 -10.54
N PRO A 198 50.67 10.40 -10.80
CA PRO A 198 49.71 11.39 -11.30
C PRO A 198 49.24 11.14 -12.75
N THR A 199 49.89 10.26 -13.51
CA THR A 199 49.40 9.86 -14.84
C THR A 199 48.39 8.70 -14.78
N PHE A 200 48.17 8.10 -13.60
CA PHE A 200 47.24 6.99 -13.46
C PHE A 200 45.79 7.47 -13.51
N SER A 201 45.05 7.06 -14.56
CA SER A 201 43.67 7.48 -14.79
C SER A 201 42.64 6.49 -14.24
N VAL A 202 41.68 7.03 -13.50
CA VAL A 202 40.47 6.37 -12.99
C VAL A 202 39.63 5.71 -14.10
N SER A 203 39.78 6.14 -15.35
CA SER A 203 39.03 5.60 -16.51
C SER A 203 39.70 4.41 -17.22
N ASN A 204 40.73 3.81 -16.63
CA ASN A 204 41.41 2.62 -17.14
C ASN A 204 40.93 1.38 -16.34
N ASP A 205 40.59 0.28 -17.02
CA ASP A 205 40.08 -0.94 -16.38
C ASP A 205 41.06 -1.57 -15.37
N THR A 206 42.37 -1.33 -15.54
CA THR A 206 43.39 -1.68 -14.52
C THR A 206 43.19 -0.99 -13.16
N PHE A 207 42.38 0.07 -13.08
CA PHE A 207 41.93 0.65 -11.82
C PHE A 207 40.88 -0.23 -11.12
N VAL A 208 39.97 -0.85 -11.88
CA VAL A 208 38.95 -1.77 -11.37
C VAL A 208 39.61 -3.01 -10.77
N ASP A 209 40.65 -3.54 -11.44
CA ASP A 209 41.47 -4.64 -10.90
C ASP A 209 42.16 -4.26 -9.58
N MET A 210 42.65 -3.02 -9.46
CA MET A 210 43.24 -2.54 -8.21
C MET A 210 42.18 -2.33 -7.11
N LEU A 211 40.99 -1.81 -7.42
CA LEU A 211 39.89 -1.72 -6.44
C LEU A 211 39.47 -3.11 -5.97
N ASN A 212 39.25 -4.07 -6.87
CA ASN A 212 39.00 -5.48 -6.53
C ASN A 212 40.09 -6.03 -5.60
N THR A 213 41.36 -5.79 -5.92
CA THR A 213 42.48 -6.27 -5.08
C THR A 213 42.52 -5.59 -3.71
N ILE A 214 42.21 -4.28 -3.61
CA ILE A 214 42.13 -3.56 -2.33
C ILE A 214 41.00 -4.11 -1.48
N ASP A 215 39.81 -4.25 -2.07
CA ASP A 215 38.61 -4.73 -1.38
C ASP A 215 38.78 -6.20 -0.92
N ASP A 216 39.30 -7.08 -1.78
CA ASP A 216 39.58 -8.49 -1.45
C ASP A 216 40.66 -8.61 -0.36
N CYS A 217 41.66 -7.73 -0.35
CA CYS A 217 42.64 -7.64 0.74
C CYS A 217 42.02 -7.14 2.05
N LEU A 218 41.14 -6.14 2.01
CA LEU A 218 40.44 -5.63 3.20
C LEU A 218 39.54 -6.71 3.81
N GLU A 219 38.78 -7.43 2.99
CA GLU A 219 37.94 -8.54 3.42
C GLU A 219 38.77 -9.70 3.99
N TYR A 220 39.88 -10.06 3.35
CA TYR A 220 40.80 -11.08 3.88
C TYR A 220 41.35 -10.70 5.27
N MET A 221 41.73 -9.44 5.50
CA MET A 221 42.17 -8.98 6.83
C MET A 221 41.01 -8.92 7.84
N ARG A 222 39.76 -8.65 7.39
CA ARG A 222 38.56 -8.66 8.25
C ARG A 222 38.20 -10.06 8.72
N VAL A 223 38.33 -11.06 7.85
CA VAL A 223 38.05 -12.48 8.15
C VAL A 223 39.15 -13.11 9.01
N ASN A 224 40.39 -12.61 8.94
CA ASN A 224 41.55 -13.17 9.66
C ASN A 224 42.16 -12.16 10.68
N PRO A 225 41.42 -11.71 11.71
CA PRO A 225 41.92 -10.73 12.68
C PRO A 225 43.00 -11.29 13.62
N THR A 226 43.25 -12.60 13.59
CA THR A 226 44.21 -13.31 14.45
C THR A 226 45.66 -13.25 13.96
N PHE A 227 45.93 -12.79 12.73
CA PHE A 227 47.31 -12.59 12.27
C PHE A 227 47.91 -11.29 12.84
N SER A 228 49.14 -11.36 13.34
CA SER A 228 49.83 -10.28 14.05
C SER A 228 49.85 -8.93 13.31
N GLU A 229 50.03 -8.94 11.98
CA GLU A 229 50.10 -7.72 11.18
C GLU A 229 48.79 -7.36 10.44
N ALA A 230 47.71 -8.14 10.62
CA ALA A 230 46.45 -7.91 9.89
C ALA A 230 45.85 -6.52 10.15
N SER A 231 45.93 -6.03 11.39
CA SER A 231 45.50 -4.68 11.77
C SER A 231 46.30 -3.58 11.06
N ALA A 232 47.63 -3.71 11.03
CA ALA A 232 48.53 -2.77 10.36
C ALA A 232 48.31 -2.74 8.84
N TYR A 233 48.13 -3.90 8.21
CA TYR A 233 47.84 -3.97 6.78
C TYR A 233 46.42 -3.53 6.42
N ALA A 234 45.42 -3.79 7.27
CA ALA A 234 44.08 -3.22 7.09
C ALA A 234 44.10 -1.68 7.10
N VAL A 235 44.93 -1.05 7.95
CA VAL A 235 45.16 0.40 7.92
C VAL A 235 45.86 0.83 6.61
N LYS A 236 46.94 0.15 6.18
CA LYS A 236 47.60 0.42 4.89
C LYS A 236 46.61 0.35 3.71
N TYR A 237 45.76 -0.66 3.66
CA TYR A 237 44.76 -0.84 2.60
C TYR A 237 43.62 0.19 2.68
N ARG A 238 43.15 0.57 3.88
CA ARG A 238 42.20 1.68 4.03
C ARG A 238 42.77 3.01 3.54
N THR A 239 44.06 3.29 3.79
CA THR A 239 44.73 4.48 3.22
C THR A 239 44.82 4.41 1.69
N CYS A 240 45.04 3.22 1.11
CA CYS A 240 44.97 3.04 -0.34
C CYS A 240 43.55 3.25 -0.89
N LEU A 241 42.53 2.71 -0.22
CA LEU A 241 41.12 2.92 -0.58
C LEU A 241 40.75 4.40 -0.53
N ALA A 242 41.06 5.10 0.57
CA ALA A 242 40.83 6.54 0.73
C ALA A 242 41.54 7.39 -0.34
N LYS A 243 42.71 6.96 -0.82
CA LYS A 243 43.40 7.58 -1.95
C LYS A 243 42.64 7.35 -3.26
N ALA A 244 42.17 6.12 -3.51
CA ALA A 244 41.43 5.74 -4.71
C ALA A 244 40.04 6.41 -4.78
N THR A 245 39.30 6.48 -3.66
CA THR A 245 38.02 7.21 -3.57
C THR A 245 38.20 8.71 -3.79
N GLN A 246 39.26 9.33 -3.23
CA GLN A 246 39.59 10.73 -3.50
C GLN A 246 39.96 10.98 -4.98
N MET A 247 40.58 10.02 -5.67
CA MET A 247 40.82 10.11 -7.13
C MET A 247 39.51 10.03 -7.93
N MET A 248 38.60 9.12 -7.58
CA MET A 248 37.26 9.04 -8.19
C MET A 248 36.47 10.33 -7.99
N LYS A 249 36.44 10.84 -6.74
CA LYS A 249 35.81 12.11 -6.36
C LYS A 249 36.34 13.29 -7.18
N ALA A 250 37.66 13.45 -7.26
CA ALA A 250 38.29 14.53 -8.02
C ALA A 250 37.99 14.44 -9.53
N TYR A 251 37.96 13.22 -10.10
CA TYR A 251 37.62 13.01 -11.51
C TYR A 251 36.16 13.39 -11.82
N VAL A 252 35.21 12.94 -11.00
CA VAL A 252 33.78 13.25 -11.17
C VAL A 252 33.51 14.74 -10.94
N PHE A 253 34.02 15.32 -9.84
CA PHE A 253 33.87 16.76 -9.54
C PHE A 253 34.46 17.62 -10.67
N GLY A 254 35.61 17.22 -11.24
CA GLY A 254 36.24 17.93 -12.37
C GLY A 254 35.40 17.90 -13.65
N ILE A 255 34.71 16.78 -13.94
CA ILE A 255 33.78 16.69 -15.08
C ILE A 255 32.53 17.55 -14.85
N LEU A 256 31.91 17.45 -13.68
CA LEU A 256 30.67 18.17 -13.36
C LEU A 256 30.91 19.69 -13.30
N SER A 257 31.99 20.15 -12.66
CA SER A 257 32.37 21.56 -12.62
C SER A 257 32.66 22.14 -14.02
N ASN A 258 33.31 21.36 -14.89
CA ASN A 258 33.53 21.75 -16.29
C ASN A 258 32.21 21.83 -17.08
N ALA A 259 31.27 20.91 -16.85
CA ALA A 259 29.92 20.99 -17.44
C ALA A 259 29.20 22.27 -16.98
N THR A 260 29.19 22.58 -15.68
CA THR A 260 28.63 23.83 -15.14
C THR A 260 29.26 25.07 -15.77
N ALA A 261 30.59 25.12 -15.84
CA ALA A 261 31.31 26.24 -16.45
C ALA A 261 30.93 26.46 -17.93
N GLN A 262 30.67 25.38 -18.68
CA GLN A 262 30.21 25.47 -20.08
C GLN A 262 28.76 25.97 -20.22
N VAL A 263 27.89 25.72 -19.23
CA VAL A 263 26.50 26.24 -19.23
C VAL A 263 26.45 27.69 -18.76
N LEU A 264 27.26 28.07 -17.77
CA LEU A 264 27.34 29.45 -17.28
C LEU A 264 28.07 30.40 -18.26
N ALA A 265 29.06 29.89 -19.01
CA ALA A 265 29.83 30.66 -19.99
C ALA A 265 29.78 29.99 -21.39
N PRO A 266 28.62 29.98 -22.07
CA PRO A 266 28.44 29.30 -23.35
C PRO A 266 29.25 30.00 -24.46
N LYS A 267 30.31 29.32 -24.93
CA LYS A 267 31.19 29.83 -25.98
C LYS A 267 30.50 29.78 -27.35
N GLY A 268 29.97 30.91 -27.80
CA GLY A 268 29.63 31.17 -29.20
C GLY A 268 28.18 30.90 -29.64
N SER A 269 27.28 30.49 -28.75
CA SER A 269 25.85 30.33 -29.07
C SER A 269 25.03 31.55 -28.68
N GLY A 270 24.34 32.17 -29.64
CA GLY A 270 23.28 33.17 -29.40
C GLY A 270 21.97 32.56 -28.87
N ALA A 271 22.06 31.50 -28.06
CA ALA A 271 20.91 30.81 -27.49
C ALA A 271 20.21 31.69 -26.44
N PRO A 272 18.86 31.58 -26.30
CA PRO A 272 18.13 32.30 -25.27
C PRO A 272 18.63 31.89 -23.87
N ARG A 273 18.86 32.89 -23.01
CA ARG A 273 19.25 32.67 -21.60
C ARG A 273 18.07 32.37 -20.67
N SER A 274 16.84 32.55 -21.14
CA SER A 274 15.63 32.32 -20.36
C SER A 274 15.14 30.88 -20.50
N LEU A 275 14.70 30.29 -19.39
CA LEU A 275 14.05 28.98 -19.37
C LEU A 275 12.61 29.02 -19.90
N GLU A 276 12.02 30.21 -20.13
CA GLU A 276 10.67 30.40 -20.68
C GLU A 276 10.40 29.65 -21.98
N ALA A 277 11.43 29.37 -22.79
CA ALA A 277 11.26 28.62 -24.05
C ALA A 277 10.75 27.18 -23.83
N LEU A 278 10.76 26.67 -22.59
CA LEU A 278 10.24 25.36 -22.20
C LEU A 278 8.78 25.40 -21.70
N ASP A 279 8.13 26.58 -21.62
CA ASP A 279 6.75 26.79 -21.14
C ASP A 279 5.65 26.12 -22.00
N GLN A 280 5.98 25.72 -23.24
CA GLN A 280 5.18 24.81 -24.07
C GLN A 280 6.02 24.33 -25.26
N PRO A 281 6.47 23.05 -25.30
CA PRO A 281 7.20 22.52 -26.45
C PRO A 281 6.25 22.29 -27.63
N LYS A 282 6.09 23.32 -28.47
CA LYS A 282 5.54 23.14 -29.82
C LYS A 282 6.52 22.29 -30.62
N ILE A 283 6.00 21.27 -31.32
CA ILE A 283 6.81 20.31 -32.06
C ILE A 283 7.64 21.06 -33.13
N GLY A 284 8.96 21.13 -32.93
CA GLY A 284 9.89 21.81 -33.81
C GLY A 284 10.12 23.31 -33.54
N ASP A 285 9.85 23.82 -32.33
CA ASP A 285 10.25 25.19 -31.96
C ASP A 285 11.77 25.26 -31.62
N PRO A 286 12.59 25.91 -32.46
CA PRO A 286 14.04 25.91 -32.29
C PRO A 286 14.51 26.69 -31.05
N THR A 287 13.63 27.47 -30.40
CA THR A 287 13.98 28.19 -29.17
C THR A 287 13.95 27.28 -27.95
N ALA A 288 12.98 26.35 -27.89
CA ALA A 288 12.85 25.35 -26.84
C ALA A 288 14.04 24.36 -26.87
N ASP A 289 14.34 23.82 -28.06
CA ASP A 289 15.47 22.91 -28.27
C ASP A 289 16.81 23.57 -27.89
N ALA A 290 17.01 24.85 -28.25
CA ALA A 290 18.22 25.59 -27.89
C ALA A 290 18.38 25.77 -26.37
N ALA A 291 17.28 26.02 -25.65
CA ALA A 291 17.30 26.11 -24.18
C ALA A 291 17.59 24.72 -23.55
N PHE A 292 16.93 23.66 -24.02
CA PHE A 292 17.16 22.30 -23.52
C PHE A 292 18.62 21.84 -23.73
N VAL A 293 19.18 22.08 -24.93
CA VAL A 293 20.58 21.76 -25.24
C VAL A 293 21.57 22.55 -24.38
N LEU A 294 21.23 23.79 -24.01
CA LEU A 294 22.04 24.61 -23.10
C LEU A 294 22.00 24.05 -21.67
N PHE A 295 20.82 23.84 -21.09
CA PHE A 295 20.66 23.48 -19.67
C PHE A 295 20.88 21.99 -19.36
N TYR A 296 20.52 21.09 -20.29
CA TYR A 296 20.60 19.63 -20.10
C TYR A 296 21.66 18.97 -20.99
N GLY A 297 21.75 19.37 -22.26
CA GLY A 297 22.61 18.68 -23.26
C GLY A 297 24.09 18.55 -22.86
N LYS A 298 24.66 19.56 -22.16
CA LYS A 298 26.05 19.51 -21.66
C LYS A 298 26.27 18.51 -20.52
N PHE A 299 25.24 18.24 -19.71
CA PHE A 299 25.29 17.21 -18.68
C PHE A 299 25.01 15.82 -19.27
N GLN A 300 24.04 15.70 -20.18
CA GLN A 300 23.78 14.44 -20.89
C GLN A 300 25.01 13.95 -21.66
N ALA A 301 25.78 14.86 -22.28
CA ALA A 301 27.05 14.53 -22.95
C ALA A 301 28.18 14.07 -22.00
N SER A 302 28.10 14.36 -20.69
CA SER A 302 29.10 13.93 -19.70
C SER A 302 28.65 12.71 -18.87
N SER A 303 27.35 12.43 -18.81
CA SER A 303 26.75 11.27 -18.12
C SER A 303 27.50 9.95 -18.35
N PRO A 304 27.77 9.47 -19.58
CA PRO A 304 28.39 8.15 -19.77
C PRO A 304 29.77 8.00 -19.13
N ARG A 305 30.52 9.10 -19.02
CA ARG A 305 31.85 9.12 -18.38
C ARG A 305 31.79 9.12 -16.86
N VAL A 306 30.74 9.73 -16.29
CA VAL A 306 30.50 9.70 -14.84
C VAL A 306 29.83 8.40 -14.44
N LYS A 307 28.84 7.92 -15.20
CA LYS A 307 28.09 6.68 -14.95
C LYS A 307 28.97 5.43 -14.85
N ARG A 308 30.07 5.37 -15.62
CA ARG A 308 31.09 4.31 -15.49
C ARG A 308 31.78 4.31 -14.12
N ILE A 309 31.94 5.47 -13.47
CA ILE A 309 32.61 5.60 -12.17
C ILE A 309 31.61 5.50 -11.02
N THR A 310 30.42 6.08 -11.13
CA THR A 310 29.36 5.92 -10.12
C THR A 310 28.85 4.48 -10.05
N GLY A 311 28.67 3.80 -11.19
CA GLY A 311 28.33 2.36 -11.20
C GLY A 311 29.36 1.52 -10.44
N LEU A 312 30.67 1.76 -10.66
CA LEU A 312 31.75 1.09 -9.92
C LEU A 312 31.77 1.37 -8.40
N ILE A 313 31.06 2.39 -7.93
CA ILE A 313 30.87 2.72 -6.50
C ILE A 313 29.55 2.10 -6.00
N GLU A 314 28.47 2.20 -6.79
CA GLU A 314 27.16 1.63 -6.50
C GLU A 314 27.18 0.09 -6.42
N ASP A 315 28.04 -0.56 -7.20
CA ASP A 315 28.33 -2.00 -7.17
C ASP A 315 29.19 -2.44 -5.95
N ARG A 316 29.73 -1.49 -5.16
CA ARG A 316 30.66 -1.74 -4.04
C ARG A 316 30.18 -1.27 -2.68
N LEU A 317 28.96 -0.74 -2.57
CA LEU A 317 28.41 -0.21 -1.32
C LEU A 317 28.47 -1.23 -0.18
N ASP A 318 28.19 -2.51 -0.46
CA ASP A 318 28.22 -3.59 0.52
C ASP A 318 29.64 -3.96 1.00
N ARG A 319 30.71 -3.48 0.35
CA ARG A 319 32.11 -3.83 0.67
C ARG A 319 32.79 -2.86 1.65
N SER A 320 32.45 -1.57 1.63
CA SER A 320 32.96 -0.59 2.61
C SER A 320 32.06 0.64 2.71
N PRO A 321 31.78 1.15 3.92
CA PRO A 321 31.05 2.42 4.11
C PRO A 321 31.76 3.63 3.49
N ASP A 322 33.06 3.54 3.17
CA ASP A 322 33.79 4.57 2.43
C ASP A 322 33.17 4.85 1.05
N TYR A 323 32.56 3.83 0.42
CA TYR A 323 31.86 3.96 -0.86
C TYR A 323 30.50 4.64 -0.72
N GLU A 324 29.76 4.39 0.37
CA GLU A 324 28.49 5.06 0.66
C GLU A 324 28.69 6.55 0.95
N LEU A 325 29.69 6.88 1.78
CA LEU A 325 30.09 8.27 2.05
C LEU A 325 30.50 8.98 0.76
N LEU A 326 31.32 8.35 -0.08
CA LEU A 326 31.69 8.89 -1.39
C LEU A 326 30.46 9.13 -2.27
N LEU A 327 29.53 8.18 -2.37
CA LEU A 327 28.32 8.33 -3.18
C LEU A 327 27.45 9.50 -2.70
N GLY A 328 27.30 9.67 -1.38
CA GLY A 328 26.63 10.84 -0.78
C GLY A 328 27.30 12.17 -1.14
N GLU A 329 28.64 12.24 -1.14
CA GLU A 329 29.39 13.42 -1.60
C GLU A 329 29.25 13.67 -3.11
N LEU A 330 29.18 12.62 -3.94
CA LEU A 330 28.94 12.75 -5.38
C LEU A 330 27.53 13.27 -5.67
N HIS A 331 26.50 12.75 -5.00
CA HIS A 331 25.14 13.27 -5.06
C HIS A 331 25.08 14.74 -4.65
N GLN A 332 25.65 15.10 -3.49
CA GLN A 332 25.63 16.48 -3.00
C GLN A 332 26.36 17.44 -3.95
N ASN A 333 27.51 17.05 -4.52
CA ASN A 333 28.23 17.86 -5.49
C ASN A 333 27.40 18.08 -6.76
N TYR A 334 26.88 16.99 -7.35
CA TYR A 334 26.03 17.05 -8.54
C TYR A 334 24.84 18.00 -8.35
N LEU A 335 24.09 17.83 -7.26
CA LEU A 335 22.91 18.65 -6.97
C LEU A 335 23.27 20.12 -6.67
N THR A 336 24.41 20.38 -6.02
CA THR A 336 24.93 21.74 -5.82
C THR A 336 25.27 22.41 -7.15
N GLN A 337 25.91 21.68 -8.07
CA GLN A 337 26.24 22.16 -9.41
C GLN A 337 24.96 22.44 -10.24
N ARG A 338 23.97 21.54 -10.24
CA ARG A 338 22.65 21.78 -10.86
C ARG A 338 21.94 22.98 -10.24
N ALA A 339 21.97 23.15 -8.92
CA ALA A 339 21.34 24.27 -8.22
C ALA A 339 21.90 25.64 -8.59
N THR A 340 23.22 25.75 -8.84
CA THR A 340 23.85 26.99 -9.31
C THR A 340 23.31 27.45 -10.67
N ILE A 341 22.93 26.51 -11.53
CA ILE A 341 22.41 26.76 -12.88
C ILE A 341 20.89 26.98 -12.85
N MET A 342 20.16 26.05 -12.25
CA MET A 342 18.71 25.97 -12.40
C MET A 342 17.95 26.98 -11.55
N ARG A 343 18.42 27.33 -10.34
CA ARG A 343 17.68 28.24 -9.44
C ARG A 343 17.46 29.62 -10.06
N SER A 344 18.48 30.20 -10.70
CA SER A 344 18.38 31.51 -11.34
C SER A 344 17.57 31.47 -12.63
N GLY A 345 17.67 30.39 -13.42
CA GLY A 345 16.87 30.20 -14.63
C GLY A 345 15.38 30.01 -14.34
N VAL A 346 15.04 29.19 -13.34
CA VAL A 346 13.67 28.94 -12.87
C VAL A 346 13.05 30.21 -12.25
N ASP A 347 13.79 30.90 -11.38
CA ASP A 347 13.36 32.16 -10.76
C ASP A 347 13.03 33.23 -11.81
N GLN A 348 13.90 33.40 -12.80
CA GLN A 348 13.66 34.34 -13.90
C GLN A 348 12.43 33.92 -14.74
N ALA A 349 12.33 32.64 -15.13
CA ALA A 349 11.25 32.15 -15.97
C ALA A 349 9.87 32.27 -15.31
N ILE A 350 9.72 31.90 -14.03
CA ILE A 350 8.44 32.05 -13.32
C ILE A 350 8.10 33.55 -13.15
N LYS A 351 9.10 34.42 -12.92
CA LYS A 351 8.88 35.88 -12.84
C LYS A 351 8.49 36.51 -14.18
N ASP A 352 8.99 36.02 -15.31
CA ASP A 352 8.59 36.49 -16.63
C ASP A 352 7.22 35.92 -17.05
N LEU A 353 6.90 34.69 -16.70
CA LEU A 353 5.57 34.10 -16.82
C LEU A 353 4.51 34.89 -16.02
N ALA A 354 4.86 35.34 -14.81
CA ALA A 354 4.04 36.25 -13.99
C ALA A 354 3.93 37.68 -14.57
N LYS A 355 4.85 38.10 -15.46
CA LYS A 355 4.72 39.36 -16.22
C LYS A 355 3.87 39.20 -17.50
N LYS A 356 3.85 37.98 -18.06
CA LYS A 356 3.06 37.57 -19.24
C LYS A 356 1.58 37.42 -18.90
N HIS A 357 1.24 36.69 -17.83
CA HIS A 357 -0.15 36.48 -17.38
C HIS A 357 -0.61 37.54 -16.34
N LYS A 358 -0.51 38.83 -16.70
CA LYS A 358 -1.00 39.93 -15.85
C LYS A 358 -2.53 40.04 -15.89
N GLY A 359 -3.18 39.52 -14.86
CA GLY A 359 -4.63 39.58 -14.65
C GLY A 359 -5.25 38.20 -14.53
N ASP A 360 -4.90 37.29 -15.45
CA ASP A 360 -5.37 35.90 -15.45
C ASP A 360 -4.59 35.03 -14.46
N HIS A 361 -4.91 35.16 -13.18
CA HIS A 361 -4.32 34.35 -12.11
C HIS A 361 -4.46 32.84 -12.35
N CYS A 362 -5.60 32.39 -12.90
CA CYS A 362 -5.85 30.98 -13.20
C CYS A 362 -4.94 30.46 -14.33
N ALA A 363 -4.69 31.28 -15.36
CA ALA A 363 -3.77 30.94 -16.44
C ALA A 363 -2.31 30.91 -15.93
N LEU A 364 -1.92 31.88 -15.08
CA LEU A 364 -0.60 31.91 -14.45
C LEU A 364 -0.33 30.68 -13.58
N VAL A 365 -1.30 30.24 -12.76
CA VAL A 365 -1.14 29.05 -11.93
C VAL A 365 -0.96 27.80 -12.81
N ARG A 366 -1.80 27.63 -13.84
CA ARG A 366 -1.68 26.49 -14.78
C ARG A 366 -0.32 26.43 -15.46
N SER A 367 0.14 27.52 -16.09
CA SER A 367 1.42 27.53 -16.81
C SER A 367 2.62 27.38 -15.88
N ALA A 368 2.63 28.09 -14.74
CA ALA A 368 3.75 28.02 -13.80
C ALA A 368 3.87 26.64 -13.13
N CYS A 369 2.74 25.96 -12.87
CA CYS A 369 2.74 24.59 -12.38
C CYS A 369 3.16 23.59 -13.48
N ALA A 370 2.63 23.69 -14.71
CA ALA A 370 3.02 22.81 -15.82
C ALA A 370 4.52 22.91 -16.16
N PHE A 371 5.06 24.14 -16.20
CA PHE A 371 6.50 24.39 -16.33
C PHE A 371 7.29 23.68 -15.21
N MET A 372 6.89 23.82 -13.94
CA MET A 372 7.58 23.16 -12.83
C MET A 372 7.45 21.64 -12.84
N ILE A 373 6.33 21.07 -13.29
CA ILE A 373 6.15 19.62 -13.49
C ILE A 373 7.18 19.10 -14.50
N HIS A 374 7.36 19.79 -15.63
CA HIS A 374 8.37 19.41 -16.62
C HIS A 374 9.81 19.52 -16.07
N ILE A 375 10.14 20.60 -15.35
CA ILE A 375 11.49 20.75 -14.75
C ILE A 375 11.77 19.66 -13.70
N CYS A 376 10.79 19.30 -12.87
CA CYS A 376 10.96 18.20 -11.91
C CYS A 376 11.18 16.85 -12.62
N GLN A 377 10.42 16.58 -13.67
CA GLN A 377 10.57 15.37 -14.49
C GLN A 377 11.94 15.32 -15.19
N ASP A 378 12.41 16.41 -15.80
CA ASP A 378 13.68 16.45 -16.52
C ASP A 378 14.90 16.45 -15.60
N GLU A 379 14.89 17.13 -14.44
CA GLU A 379 15.98 17.00 -13.45
C GLU A 379 16.04 15.59 -12.86
N HIS A 380 14.89 14.96 -12.55
CA HIS A 380 14.82 13.59 -12.04
C HIS A 380 15.34 12.59 -13.08
N ARG A 381 14.88 12.72 -14.33
CA ARG A 381 15.36 11.93 -15.48
C ARG A 381 16.85 12.17 -15.77
N LEU A 382 17.37 13.37 -15.54
CA LEU A 382 18.81 13.65 -15.68
C LEU A 382 19.59 12.99 -14.55
N PHE A 383 19.14 13.06 -13.29
CA PHE A 383 19.80 12.42 -12.14
C PHE A 383 20.05 10.93 -12.36
N TYR A 384 19.03 10.17 -12.80
CA TYR A 384 19.18 8.73 -13.07
C TYR A 384 19.99 8.38 -14.34
N GLN A 385 20.43 9.37 -15.12
CA GLN A 385 21.47 9.20 -16.14
C GLN A 385 22.89 9.24 -15.54
N PHE A 386 23.06 9.65 -14.28
CA PHE A 386 24.34 9.65 -13.57
C PHE A 386 24.42 8.57 -12.49
N PHE A 387 23.32 8.32 -11.77
CA PHE A 387 23.25 7.39 -10.64
C PHE A 387 22.15 6.35 -10.88
N ALA A 388 22.22 5.20 -10.21
CA ALA A 388 21.18 4.17 -10.21
C ALA A 388 20.41 4.11 -8.88
N LYS A 389 20.99 4.53 -7.77
CA LYS A 389 20.36 4.56 -6.44
C LYS A 389 19.58 5.86 -6.21
N GLN A 390 18.48 5.78 -5.44
CA GLN A 390 17.71 6.94 -5.01
C GLN A 390 18.49 7.79 -3.99
N SER A 391 18.27 9.10 -3.97
CA SER A 391 18.95 10.05 -3.09
C SER A 391 17.94 10.95 -2.37
N ALA A 392 17.97 10.99 -1.03
CA ALA A 392 17.15 11.92 -0.26
C ALA A 392 17.54 13.40 -0.52
N GLN A 393 18.80 13.65 -0.89
CA GLN A 393 19.28 14.97 -1.28
C GLN A 393 18.60 15.47 -2.57
N LEU A 394 18.19 14.56 -3.48
CA LEU A 394 17.43 14.93 -4.68
C LEU A 394 16.09 15.59 -4.31
N ASN A 395 15.34 15.03 -3.36
CA ASN A 395 14.06 15.60 -2.91
C ASN A 395 14.26 16.99 -2.29
N ILE A 396 15.31 17.19 -1.49
CA ILE A 396 15.66 18.50 -0.90
C ILE A 396 16.02 19.52 -2.00
N TYR A 397 16.72 19.08 -3.06
CA TYR A 397 17.02 19.91 -4.22
C TYR A 397 15.75 20.32 -4.98
N MET A 398 14.86 19.36 -5.29
CA MET A 398 13.59 19.63 -5.98
C MET A 398 12.67 20.54 -5.16
N GLU A 399 12.57 20.32 -3.85
CA GLU A 399 11.79 21.18 -2.95
C GLU A 399 12.31 22.61 -3.02
N GLY A 400 13.63 22.80 -2.96
CA GLY A 400 14.29 24.11 -3.13
C GLY A 400 14.25 24.71 -4.54
N LEU A 401 13.68 24.04 -5.55
CA LEU A 401 13.23 24.66 -6.80
C LEU A 401 11.73 25.00 -6.71
N CYS A 402 10.91 24.10 -6.16
CA CYS A 402 9.47 24.30 -6.01
C CYS A 402 9.13 25.45 -5.04
N THR A 403 9.96 25.75 -4.03
CA THR A 403 9.79 26.95 -3.18
C THR A 403 9.78 28.25 -4.01
N ILE A 404 10.49 28.32 -5.14
CA ILE A 404 10.52 29.50 -6.02
C ILE A 404 9.13 29.75 -6.64
N LEU A 405 8.40 28.68 -6.97
CA LEU A 405 7.01 28.73 -7.44
C LEU A 405 6.09 29.26 -6.33
N TYR A 406 6.24 28.74 -5.10
CA TYR A 406 5.47 29.17 -3.93
C TYR A 406 5.67 30.65 -3.61
N ASP A 407 6.92 31.08 -3.45
CA ASP A 407 7.29 32.46 -3.13
C ASP A 407 6.83 33.45 -4.22
N THR A 408 6.74 33.01 -5.48
CA THR A 408 6.25 33.83 -6.59
C THR A 408 4.72 33.87 -6.68
N LEU A 409 4.02 32.74 -6.49
CA LEU A 409 2.55 32.67 -6.62
C LEU A 409 1.80 33.18 -5.37
N ARG A 410 2.32 32.90 -4.17
CA ARG A 410 1.68 33.26 -2.88
C ARG A 410 1.30 34.75 -2.76
N PRO A 411 2.16 35.72 -3.13
CA PRO A 411 1.81 37.15 -3.06
C PRO A 411 0.67 37.56 -3.99
N TYR A 412 0.39 36.80 -5.06
CA TYR A 412 -0.78 37.03 -5.90
C TYR A 412 -2.04 36.46 -5.23
N ILE A 413 -2.01 35.20 -4.77
CA ILE A 413 -3.14 34.52 -4.12
C ILE A 413 -3.69 35.32 -2.93
N ILE A 414 -2.80 35.80 -2.05
CA ILE A 414 -3.17 36.62 -0.88
C ILE A 414 -3.87 37.94 -1.29
N ARG A 415 -3.64 38.44 -2.51
CA ARG A 415 -4.26 39.66 -3.05
C ARG A 415 -5.53 39.42 -3.84
N ILE A 416 -5.91 38.18 -4.18
CA ILE A 416 -7.14 37.93 -4.93
C ILE A 416 -8.35 38.21 -4.04
N ASP A 417 -9.25 39.07 -4.54
CA ASP A 417 -10.48 39.49 -3.85
C ASP A 417 -11.73 38.70 -4.30
N HIS A 418 -11.71 38.14 -5.51
CA HIS A 418 -12.84 37.41 -6.09
C HIS A 418 -12.87 35.95 -5.63
N LEU A 419 -14.01 35.51 -5.09
CA LEU A 419 -14.21 34.15 -4.60
C LEU A 419 -14.23 33.13 -5.75
N GLU A 420 -14.72 33.56 -6.92
CA GLU A 420 -14.70 32.85 -8.20
C GLU A 420 -13.28 32.38 -8.56
N THR A 421 -12.35 33.33 -8.68
CA THR A 421 -10.97 33.09 -9.11
C THR A 421 -10.22 32.21 -8.11
N LEU A 422 -10.45 32.41 -6.81
CA LEU A 422 -9.89 31.54 -5.77
C LEU A 422 -10.44 30.11 -5.84
N ALA A 423 -11.74 29.94 -6.09
CA ALA A 423 -12.37 28.63 -6.23
C ALA A 423 -11.86 27.88 -7.48
N GLU A 424 -11.64 28.59 -8.60
CA GLU A 424 -11.01 28.00 -9.79
C GLU A 424 -9.56 27.59 -9.50
N ILE A 425 -8.74 28.46 -8.88
CA ILE A 425 -7.36 28.13 -8.48
C ILE A 425 -7.33 26.91 -7.55
N CYS A 426 -8.25 26.81 -6.60
CA CYS A 426 -8.40 25.63 -5.75
C CYS A 426 -8.73 24.37 -6.56
N SER A 427 -9.55 24.48 -7.62
CA SER A 427 -9.86 23.37 -8.53
C SER A 427 -8.66 22.98 -9.40
N ILE A 428 -7.87 23.95 -9.87
CA ILE A 428 -6.64 23.73 -10.65
C ILE A 428 -5.61 22.98 -9.79
N LEU A 429 -5.29 23.50 -8.60
CA LEU A 429 -4.28 22.91 -7.72
C LEU A 429 -4.68 21.52 -7.24
N LYS A 430 -5.98 21.26 -7.04
CA LYS A 430 -6.49 19.97 -6.58
C LYS A 430 -6.68 18.96 -7.71
N VAL A 431 -7.49 19.28 -8.72
CA VAL A 431 -7.86 18.33 -9.77
C VAL A 431 -6.77 18.24 -10.83
N GLU A 432 -6.43 19.36 -11.49
CA GLU A 432 -5.49 19.35 -12.62
C GLU A 432 -4.05 19.02 -12.17
N MET A 433 -3.61 19.54 -11.01
CA MET A 433 -2.21 19.40 -10.58
C MET A 433 -1.96 18.20 -9.65
N LEU A 434 -2.80 17.94 -8.64
CA LEU A 434 -2.60 16.81 -7.73
C LEU A 434 -3.26 15.53 -8.25
N ASP A 435 -4.57 15.55 -8.53
CA ASP A 435 -5.32 14.34 -8.89
C ASP A 435 -4.99 13.80 -10.30
N GLU A 436 -4.65 14.66 -11.27
CA GLU A 436 -4.26 14.23 -12.63
C GLU A 436 -2.74 14.03 -12.80
N HIS A 437 -1.90 15.02 -12.47
CA HIS A 437 -0.45 14.92 -12.73
C HIS A 437 0.34 14.15 -11.65
N VAL A 438 0.18 14.48 -10.36
CA VAL A 438 0.96 13.85 -9.28
C VAL A 438 0.57 12.39 -9.08
N ALA A 439 -0.72 12.06 -9.15
CA ALA A 439 -1.20 10.68 -9.00
C ALA A 439 -0.65 9.72 -10.08
N TYR A 440 -0.36 10.23 -11.28
CA TYR A 440 0.20 9.43 -12.38
C TYR A 440 1.73 9.30 -12.32
N CYS A 441 2.43 10.31 -11.77
CA CYS A 441 3.91 10.36 -11.70
C CYS A 441 4.40 10.77 -10.29
N PRO A 442 4.21 9.94 -9.25
CA PRO A 442 4.50 10.35 -7.86
C PRO A 442 6.00 10.54 -7.57
N GLU A 443 6.87 9.62 -8.01
CA GLU A 443 8.32 9.65 -7.69
C GLU A 443 9.06 10.94 -8.12
N PRO A 444 8.87 11.49 -9.34
CA PRO A 444 9.48 12.77 -9.72
C PRO A 444 8.77 14.00 -9.15
N LEU A 445 7.52 13.87 -8.66
CA LEU A 445 6.69 15.01 -8.26
C LEU A 445 6.42 15.13 -6.76
N GLU A 446 6.96 14.26 -5.90
CA GLU A 446 6.79 14.31 -4.44
C GLU A 446 7.03 15.72 -3.85
N ALA A 447 8.16 16.34 -4.21
CA ALA A 447 8.52 17.68 -3.74
C ALA A 447 7.64 18.80 -4.31
N PHE A 448 7.17 18.64 -5.55
CA PHE A 448 6.21 19.55 -6.18
C PHE A 448 4.85 19.45 -5.49
N ALA A 449 4.35 18.23 -5.26
CA ALA A 449 3.11 17.96 -4.57
C ALA A 449 3.09 18.57 -3.15
N LYS A 450 4.17 18.40 -2.38
CA LYS A 450 4.35 19.01 -1.05
C LYS A 450 4.12 20.53 -1.07
N ILE A 451 4.66 21.22 -2.07
CA ILE A 451 4.52 22.66 -2.24
C ILE A 451 3.13 23.04 -2.77
N VAL A 452 2.54 22.26 -3.69
CA VAL A 452 1.17 22.46 -4.16
C VAL A 452 0.14 22.28 -3.04
N TYR A 453 0.34 21.33 -2.11
CA TYR A 453 -0.49 21.21 -0.91
C TYR A 453 -0.40 22.43 0.00
N GLN A 454 0.79 23.00 0.22
CA GLN A 454 0.94 24.26 0.97
C GLN A 454 0.25 25.43 0.26
N LEU A 455 0.37 25.52 -1.06
CA LEU A 455 -0.29 26.56 -1.85
C LEU A 455 -1.82 26.40 -1.85
N LEU A 456 -2.31 25.15 -1.88
CA LEU A 456 -3.73 24.81 -1.76
C LEU A 456 -4.29 25.20 -0.39
N GLN A 457 -3.54 24.98 0.71
CA GLN A 457 -3.92 25.42 2.05
C GLN A 457 -4.01 26.95 2.14
N ASP A 458 -3.00 27.69 1.66
CA ASP A 458 -3.01 29.16 1.56
C ASP A 458 -4.24 29.66 0.75
N VAL A 459 -4.61 28.97 -0.33
CA VAL A 459 -5.82 29.26 -1.12
C VAL A 459 -7.10 28.94 -0.32
N GLN A 460 -7.19 27.79 0.35
CA GLN A 460 -8.36 27.39 1.12
C GLN A 460 -8.62 28.32 2.32
N GLU A 461 -7.58 28.74 3.04
CA GLU A 461 -7.68 29.77 4.09
C GLU A 461 -8.17 31.11 3.50
N ARG A 462 -7.61 31.53 2.36
CA ARG A 462 -8.05 32.75 1.66
C ARG A 462 -9.50 32.67 1.20
N ILE A 463 -9.96 31.52 0.68
CA ILE A 463 -11.39 31.29 0.35
C ILE A 463 -12.24 31.39 1.63
N GLY A 464 -11.85 30.73 2.72
CA GLY A 464 -12.58 30.79 3.99
C GLY A 464 -12.76 32.22 4.51
N PHE A 465 -11.66 33.00 4.55
CA PHE A 465 -11.70 34.41 4.94
C PHE A 465 -12.56 35.26 3.99
N ARG A 466 -12.40 35.13 2.67
CA ARG A 466 -13.21 35.90 1.70
C ARG A 466 -14.69 35.52 1.75
N ALA A 467 -15.00 34.25 1.99
CA ALA A 467 -16.35 33.76 2.17
C ALA A 467 -16.99 34.32 3.45
N GLN A 468 -16.31 34.31 4.61
CA GLN A 468 -16.85 34.92 5.83
C GLN A 468 -17.16 36.40 5.62
N ASN A 469 -16.23 37.18 5.04
CA ASN A 469 -16.47 38.58 4.71
C ASN A 469 -17.71 38.76 3.80
N TYR A 470 -17.89 37.88 2.81
CA TYR A 470 -19.07 37.88 1.93
C TYR A 470 -20.38 37.52 2.67
N LEU A 471 -20.36 36.59 3.62
CA LEU A 471 -21.52 36.30 4.47
C LEU A 471 -21.90 37.51 5.32
N GLU A 472 -20.92 38.27 5.81
CA GLU A 472 -21.14 39.48 6.60
C GLU A 472 -21.61 40.66 5.74
N SER A 473 -21.00 40.92 4.57
CA SER A 473 -21.37 42.04 3.68
C SER A 473 -22.69 41.81 2.93
N ASP A 474 -22.82 40.66 2.26
CA ASP A 474 -23.79 40.45 1.19
C ASP A 474 -25.00 39.61 1.60
N ILE A 475 -25.01 39.06 2.81
CA ILE A 475 -26.13 38.30 3.39
C ILE A 475 -26.58 38.92 4.72
N ARG A 476 -25.69 39.05 5.72
CA ARG A 476 -26.05 39.56 7.06
C ARG A 476 -26.42 41.04 7.07
N ASN A 477 -25.57 41.89 6.49
CA ASN A 477 -25.77 43.34 6.44
C ASN A 477 -26.49 43.81 5.17
N TYR A 478 -27.05 42.88 4.39
CA TYR A 478 -27.79 43.17 3.17
C TYR A 478 -29.03 44.05 3.46
N ARG A 479 -29.15 45.16 2.74
CA ARG A 479 -30.31 46.05 2.80
C ARG A 479 -31.27 45.69 1.65
N PRO A 480 -32.53 45.30 1.93
CA PRO A 480 -33.51 45.01 0.89
C PRO A 480 -33.80 46.25 0.05
N SER A 481 -33.85 46.10 -1.28
CA SER A 481 -34.34 47.17 -2.16
C SER A 481 -35.87 47.23 -2.10
N ALA A 482 -36.49 48.34 -2.50
CA ALA A 482 -37.96 48.43 -2.58
C ALA A 482 -38.58 47.32 -3.47
N GLY A 483 -37.93 46.95 -4.57
CA GLY A 483 -38.32 45.83 -5.44
C GLY A 483 -38.09 44.42 -4.84
N ASP A 484 -37.29 44.31 -3.78
CA ASP A 484 -37.07 43.06 -3.02
C ASP A 484 -38.08 42.89 -1.87
N LEU A 485 -38.92 43.92 -1.61
CA LEU A 485 -39.99 43.91 -0.61
C LEU A 485 -41.40 43.86 -1.24
N ALA A 486 -41.52 44.08 -2.55
CA ALA A 486 -42.79 44.14 -3.30
C ALA A 486 -43.42 42.75 -3.57
N TYR A 487 -43.40 41.84 -2.59
CA TYR A 487 -43.66 40.41 -2.84
C TYR A 487 -45.12 39.95 -3.04
N PRO A 488 -46.19 40.69 -2.65
CA PRO A 488 -47.53 40.39 -3.16
C PRO A 488 -47.65 40.75 -4.64
N GLU A 489 -47.37 42.01 -4.99
CA GLU A 489 -47.58 42.57 -6.34
C GLU A 489 -46.70 41.90 -7.41
N LYS A 490 -45.46 41.52 -7.06
CA LYS A 490 -44.56 40.75 -7.94
C LYS A 490 -45.11 39.35 -8.24
N LEU A 491 -45.79 38.72 -7.28
CA LEU A 491 -46.39 37.39 -7.45
C LEU A 491 -47.71 37.49 -8.23
N GLU A 492 -48.56 38.48 -7.98
CA GLU A 492 -49.79 38.74 -8.76
C GLU A 492 -49.49 39.09 -10.23
N MET A 493 -48.45 39.91 -10.46
CA MET A 493 -47.96 40.19 -11.81
C MET A 493 -47.45 38.92 -12.51
N MET A 494 -46.73 38.05 -11.81
CA MET A 494 -46.28 36.77 -12.38
C MET A 494 -47.43 35.76 -12.56
N GLU A 495 -48.48 35.77 -11.73
CA GLU A 495 -49.70 34.96 -11.92
C GLU A 495 -50.46 35.43 -13.18
N SER A 496 -50.65 36.73 -13.37
CA SER A 496 -51.30 37.26 -14.59
C SER A 496 -50.48 37.04 -15.87
N ILE A 497 -49.14 37.11 -15.80
CA ILE A 497 -48.26 36.70 -16.90
C ILE A 497 -48.35 35.19 -17.16
N ALA A 498 -48.41 34.35 -16.12
CA ALA A 498 -48.57 32.90 -16.27
C ALA A 498 -49.91 32.53 -16.94
N LEU A 499 -51.01 33.12 -16.47
CA LEU A 499 -52.35 32.90 -17.00
C LEU A 499 -52.45 33.37 -18.45
N SER A 500 -51.97 34.56 -18.78
CA SER A 500 -51.98 35.07 -20.16
C SER A 500 -51.05 34.29 -21.09
N LEU A 501 -49.92 33.74 -20.62
CA LEU A 501 -49.11 32.80 -21.40
C LEU A 501 -49.82 31.46 -21.62
N GLN A 502 -50.51 30.93 -20.60
CA GLN A 502 -51.28 29.69 -20.70
C GLN A 502 -52.51 29.85 -21.62
N GLU A 503 -53.17 31.00 -21.57
CA GLU A 503 -54.26 31.38 -22.48
C GLU A 503 -53.77 31.54 -23.92
N ASN A 504 -52.62 32.19 -24.13
CA ASN A 504 -51.98 32.26 -25.45
C ASN A 504 -51.58 30.87 -25.98
N GLN A 505 -51.12 29.94 -25.13
CA GLN A 505 -50.88 28.56 -25.53
C GLN A 505 -52.19 27.85 -25.93
N TYR A 506 -53.29 28.08 -25.21
CA TYR A 506 -54.60 27.52 -25.53
C TYR A 506 -55.15 28.06 -26.87
N ALA A 507 -54.97 29.36 -27.12
CA ALA A 507 -55.34 30.01 -28.38
C ALA A 507 -54.48 29.51 -29.56
N GLN A 508 -53.16 29.37 -29.38
CA GLN A 508 -52.26 28.82 -30.39
C GLN A 508 -52.57 27.35 -30.72
N HIS A 509 -53.06 26.57 -29.74
CA HIS A 509 -53.42 25.17 -29.94
C HIS A 509 -54.62 24.95 -30.88
N GLN A 510 -55.46 25.96 -31.12
CA GLN A 510 -56.56 25.87 -32.09
C GLN A 510 -56.16 26.32 -33.51
N LEU A 511 -54.99 26.94 -33.69
CA LEU A 511 -54.58 27.58 -34.96
C LEU A 511 -53.11 27.32 -35.34
N ARG A 512 -52.70 26.05 -35.46
CA ARG A 512 -51.55 25.68 -36.30
C ARG A 512 -51.79 24.47 -37.20
N ARG A 513 -51.82 24.74 -38.52
CA ARG A 513 -51.28 23.80 -39.51
C ARG A 513 -49.74 23.80 -39.41
N VAL A 514 -49.14 22.73 -39.91
CA VAL A 514 -47.68 22.58 -40.01
C VAL A 514 -47.10 23.65 -40.94
N ASP A 515 -46.12 24.42 -40.47
CA ASP A 515 -44.89 24.64 -41.23
C ASP A 515 -43.71 25.12 -40.35
N SER A 516 -42.51 25.20 -40.94
CA SER A 516 -41.22 25.15 -40.25
C SER A 516 -40.39 26.45 -40.28
N ARG A 517 -39.33 26.45 -39.46
CA ARG A 517 -38.05 27.22 -39.53
C ARG A 517 -37.86 28.43 -38.60
N SER A 518 -36.76 28.31 -37.83
CA SER A 518 -35.73 29.32 -37.49
C SER A 518 -36.06 30.69 -36.87
N SER A 519 -35.21 31.03 -35.88
CA SER A 519 -34.72 32.36 -35.49
C SER A 519 -35.73 33.42 -35.02
N ILE A 520 -35.60 33.80 -33.74
CA ILE A 520 -35.01 35.11 -33.35
C ILE A 520 -34.12 34.87 -32.12
N VAL A 521 -32.93 35.47 -32.10
CA VAL A 521 -32.06 35.60 -30.92
C VAL A 521 -31.91 37.09 -30.65
N SER A 522 -32.18 37.55 -29.42
CA SER A 522 -31.63 38.78 -28.84
C SER A 522 -32.04 38.91 -27.36
N GLY A 523 -31.13 39.42 -26.52
CA GLY A 523 -31.53 40.26 -25.38
C GLY A 523 -31.67 39.67 -23.97
N MET A 524 -30.96 38.60 -23.58
CA MET A 524 -30.84 38.21 -22.16
C MET A 524 -29.38 37.95 -21.75
N SER A 525 -29.04 38.32 -20.50
CA SER A 525 -27.66 38.52 -20.03
C SER A 525 -26.90 37.23 -19.65
N LEU A 526 -25.58 37.26 -19.82
CA LEU A 526 -24.61 36.17 -19.61
C LEU A 526 -24.39 35.71 -18.15
N ALA A 527 -25.37 35.83 -17.25
CA ALA A 527 -25.21 35.67 -15.79
C ALA A 527 -25.91 34.42 -15.20
N SER A 528 -26.16 33.37 -16.00
CA SER A 528 -27.01 32.24 -15.57
C SER A 528 -26.78 30.90 -16.31
N LEU A 529 -25.54 30.53 -16.65
CA LEU A 529 -25.24 29.26 -17.34
C LEU A 529 -24.04 28.47 -16.77
N GLU A 530 -23.80 28.54 -15.45
CA GLU A 530 -22.71 27.81 -14.78
C GLU A 530 -23.16 27.04 -13.52
N THR A 531 -24.14 26.14 -13.66
CA THR A 531 -24.49 25.21 -12.55
C THR A 531 -24.99 23.82 -12.95
N ALA A 532 -24.75 23.36 -14.18
CA ALA A 532 -25.01 21.96 -14.56
C ALA A 532 -24.19 21.51 -15.79
N GLN A 533 -22.94 21.09 -15.58
CA GLN A 533 -22.18 20.29 -16.56
C GLN A 533 -21.50 19.11 -15.87
N THR A 534 -22.17 17.97 -15.91
CA THR A 534 -21.61 16.61 -15.79
C THR A 534 -22.37 15.73 -16.79
N THR A 535 -21.73 14.69 -17.31
CA THR A 535 -22.08 14.06 -18.60
C THR A 535 -23.24 13.04 -18.56
N THR A 536 -23.78 12.77 -19.76
CA THR A 536 -24.68 11.65 -20.15
C THR A 536 -26.18 11.68 -19.72
N ASP A 537 -27.00 11.02 -20.55
CA ASP A 537 -28.44 10.68 -20.44
C ASP A 537 -29.52 11.79 -20.38
N PRO A 538 -30.02 12.26 -21.55
CA PRO A 538 -31.18 13.15 -21.66
C PRO A 538 -32.52 12.39 -21.64
N ALA A 539 -32.81 11.61 -20.59
CA ALA A 539 -33.95 10.67 -20.57
C ALA A 539 -34.78 10.60 -19.26
N VAL A 540 -34.71 11.60 -18.38
CA VAL A 540 -35.49 11.62 -17.12
C VAL A 540 -36.75 12.50 -17.24
N LYS A 541 -37.88 11.96 -16.79
CA LYS A 541 -39.24 12.47 -17.05
C LYS A 541 -39.56 13.77 -16.30
N VAL A 542 -40.21 14.71 -17.01
CA VAL A 542 -40.95 15.84 -16.40
C VAL A 542 -42.01 15.30 -15.44
N ARG A 543 -41.78 15.46 -14.13
CA ARG A 543 -42.73 15.11 -13.05
C ARG A 543 -42.64 16.07 -11.84
N SER A 544 -42.69 17.36 -12.12
CA SER A 544 -43.14 18.40 -11.18
C SER A 544 -43.95 19.44 -11.94
N GLY A 545 -44.99 19.98 -11.30
CA GLY A 545 -45.82 21.05 -11.89
C GLY A 545 -45.24 22.42 -11.58
N ASN A 546 -44.19 22.83 -12.31
CA ASN A 546 -43.51 24.10 -12.04
C ASN A 546 -44.41 25.30 -12.38
N SER A 547 -44.91 25.96 -11.35
CA SER A 547 -45.35 27.36 -11.44
C SER A 547 -44.15 28.23 -11.87
N PRO A 548 -44.32 29.25 -12.74
CA PRO A 548 -43.22 30.13 -13.15
C PRO A 548 -42.60 30.94 -12.01
N ALA A 549 -43.20 30.91 -10.83
CA ALA A 549 -42.61 31.37 -9.57
C ALA A 549 -41.33 30.62 -9.15
N ASP A 550 -41.08 29.41 -9.67
CA ASP A 550 -39.97 28.54 -9.25
C ASP A 550 -38.63 28.83 -9.98
N MET A 551 -38.61 29.81 -10.87
CA MET A 551 -37.40 30.21 -11.59
C MET A 551 -36.46 31.04 -10.70
N HIS A 552 -35.15 30.74 -10.70
CA HIS A 552 -34.12 31.36 -9.83
C HIS A 552 -34.01 32.91 -9.85
N GLY A 553 -34.71 33.59 -10.76
CA GLY A 553 -34.86 35.05 -10.76
C GLY A 553 -35.85 35.60 -9.72
N MET A 554 -36.68 34.74 -9.11
CA MET A 554 -37.72 35.13 -8.17
C MET A 554 -37.42 34.75 -6.70
N TRP A 555 -36.28 34.11 -6.43
CA TRP A 555 -35.79 33.87 -5.08
C TRP A 555 -35.29 35.17 -4.44
N TYR A 556 -35.55 35.39 -3.15
CA TYR A 556 -34.99 36.52 -2.40
C TYR A 556 -33.44 36.56 -2.51
N PRO A 557 -32.81 37.72 -2.77
CA PRO A 557 -31.40 37.77 -3.17
C PRO A 557 -30.42 37.10 -2.21
N THR A 558 -30.61 37.20 -0.89
CA THR A 558 -29.67 36.57 0.06
C THR A 558 -29.81 35.06 0.14
N VAL A 559 -30.98 34.48 -0.15
CA VAL A 559 -31.16 33.03 -0.31
C VAL A 559 -30.37 32.53 -1.52
N ARG A 560 -30.50 33.21 -2.67
CA ARG A 560 -29.73 32.87 -3.88
C ARG A 560 -28.22 33.04 -3.68
N ARG A 561 -27.77 34.13 -3.06
CA ARG A 561 -26.37 34.38 -2.71
C ARG A 561 -25.81 33.29 -1.79
N THR A 562 -26.56 32.91 -0.75
CA THR A 562 -26.18 31.84 0.19
C THR A 562 -26.00 30.51 -0.54
N LEU A 563 -26.97 30.10 -1.35
CA LEU A 563 -26.94 28.80 -2.03
C LEU A 563 -25.83 28.70 -3.10
N VAL A 564 -25.57 29.77 -3.86
CA VAL A 564 -24.45 29.83 -4.83
C VAL A 564 -23.08 29.86 -4.13
N CYS A 565 -22.99 30.52 -2.97
CA CYS A 565 -21.78 30.48 -2.15
C CYS A 565 -21.53 29.04 -1.64
N LEU A 566 -22.51 28.42 -0.99
CA LEU A 566 -22.42 27.05 -0.47
C LEU A 566 -22.04 26.02 -1.55
N SER A 567 -22.64 26.09 -2.75
CA SER A 567 -22.38 25.10 -3.81
C SER A 567 -20.95 25.15 -4.36
N ARG A 568 -20.30 26.33 -4.34
CA ARG A 568 -18.89 26.49 -4.69
C ARG A 568 -17.97 26.08 -3.55
N LEU A 569 -18.22 26.56 -2.33
CA LEU A 569 -17.43 26.25 -1.14
C LEU A 569 -17.35 24.74 -0.87
N TYR A 570 -18.43 23.99 -1.12
CA TYR A 570 -18.51 22.55 -0.92
C TYR A 570 -17.48 21.72 -1.72
N ARG A 571 -16.99 22.22 -2.86
CA ARG A 571 -15.97 21.52 -3.68
C ARG A 571 -14.54 21.90 -3.29
N CYS A 572 -14.33 23.14 -2.86
CA CYS A 572 -13.02 23.72 -2.60
C CYS A 572 -12.54 23.53 -1.15
N ILE A 573 -13.46 23.50 -0.18
CA ILE A 573 -13.13 23.54 1.26
C ILE A 573 -13.35 22.18 1.93
N ASP A 574 -12.48 21.84 2.88
CA ASP A 574 -12.58 20.65 3.71
C ASP A 574 -13.83 20.63 4.60
N LYS A 575 -14.33 19.42 4.90
CA LYS A 575 -15.62 19.19 5.56
C LYS A 575 -15.82 20.00 6.85
N SER A 576 -14.79 20.12 7.69
CA SER A 576 -14.83 20.84 8.98
C SER A 576 -15.00 22.35 8.83
N ILE A 577 -14.21 22.97 7.95
CA ILE A 577 -14.29 24.41 7.67
C ILE A 577 -15.61 24.72 6.96
N PHE A 578 -16.03 23.86 6.02
CA PHE A 578 -17.34 23.98 5.34
C PHE A 578 -18.52 23.85 6.32
N GLN A 579 -18.47 22.96 7.32
CA GLN A 579 -19.50 22.85 8.36
C GLN A 579 -19.67 24.17 9.13
N SER A 580 -18.58 24.75 9.64
CA SER A 580 -18.61 26.03 10.37
C SER A 580 -19.14 27.18 9.50
N LEU A 581 -18.58 27.32 8.29
CA LEU A 581 -18.92 28.39 7.36
C LEU A 581 -20.38 28.29 6.85
N SER A 582 -20.90 27.06 6.67
CA SER A 582 -22.28 26.84 6.26
C SER A 582 -23.29 27.07 7.39
N GLN A 583 -22.96 26.74 8.65
CA GLN A 583 -23.78 27.11 9.81
C GLN A 583 -23.93 28.64 9.92
N GLN A 584 -22.84 29.40 9.74
CA GLN A 584 -22.87 30.86 9.70
C GLN A 584 -23.72 31.38 8.54
N ALA A 585 -23.51 30.84 7.32
CA ALA A 585 -24.23 31.25 6.12
C ALA A 585 -25.74 31.06 6.25
N LEU A 586 -26.18 29.89 6.75
CA LEU A 586 -27.59 29.59 6.97
C LEU A 586 -28.19 30.45 8.08
N THR A 587 -27.47 30.67 9.19
CA THR A 587 -27.92 31.54 10.28
C THR A 587 -28.11 32.99 9.81
N HIS A 588 -27.18 33.52 9.00
CA HIS A 588 -27.28 34.87 8.45
C HIS A 588 -28.35 34.97 7.34
N CYS A 589 -28.56 33.92 6.56
CA CYS A 589 -29.66 33.83 5.59
C CYS A 589 -31.04 33.86 6.27
N ILE A 590 -31.25 33.04 7.31
CA ILE A 590 -32.49 33.04 8.12
C ILE A 590 -32.74 34.44 8.71
N TYR A 591 -31.73 35.04 9.34
CA TYR A 591 -31.84 36.39 9.92
C TYR A 591 -32.21 37.44 8.86
N SER A 592 -31.60 37.37 7.68
CA SER A 592 -31.89 38.26 6.54
C SER A 592 -33.32 38.11 6.02
N VAL A 593 -33.81 36.87 5.88
CA VAL A 593 -35.19 36.57 5.44
C VAL A 593 -36.20 37.04 6.49
N SER A 594 -35.98 36.77 7.78
CA SER A 594 -36.88 37.18 8.87
C SER A 594 -36.94 38.71 9.04
N THR A 595 -35.81 39.39 8.80
CA THR A 595 -35.75 40.87 8.74
C THR A 595 -36.58 41.42 7.57
N ALA A 596 -36.49 40.80 6.38
CA ALA A 596 -37.30 41.18 5.23
C ALA A 596 -38.79 40.88 5.43
N ALA A 597 -39.13 39.72 6.00
CA ALA A 597 -40.50 39.35 6.37
C ALA A 597 -41.12 40.37 7.34
N SER A 598 -40.36 40.81 8.35
CA SER A 598 -40.77 41.87 9.29
C SER A 598 -41.03 43.21 8.59
N GLN A 599 -40.29 43.56 7.55
CA GLN A 599 -40.51 44.78 6.77
C GLN A 599 -41.73 44.65 5.84
N ILE A 600 -41.95 43.47 5.24
CA ILE A 600 -43.17 43.18 4.45
C ILE A 600 -44.42 43.25 5.34
N ALA A 601 -44.34 42.69 6.56
CA ALA A 601 -45.41 42.72 7.56
C ALA A 601 -45.81 44.15 7.99
N GLN A 602 -44.85 45.09 8.03
CA GLN A 602 -45.10 46.51 8.30
C GLN A 602 -45.70 47.25 7.10
N ASN A 603 -45.35 46.85 5.87
CA ASN A 603 -45.73 47.55 4.64
C ASN A 603 -47.06 47.07 4.01
N ARG A 604 -47.51 45.84 4.29
CA ARG A 604 -48.74 45.25 3.71
C ARG A 604 -49.60 44.55 4.77
N THR A 605 -49.37 43.25 5.02
CA THR A 605 -50.03 42.50 6.09
C THR A 605 -49.06 41.54 6.76
N THR A 606 -49.31 41.21 8.03
CA THR A 606 -48.49 40.22 8.77
C THR A 606 -48.45 38.87 8.05
N ILE A 607 -49.60 38.45 7.51
CA ILE A 607 -49.81 37.19 6.79
C ILE A 607 -48.93 37.10 5.54
N ASP A 608 -48.77 38.20 4.78
CA ASP A 608 -47.90 38.23 3.60
C ASP A 608 -46.40 38.16 3.98
N GLY A 609 -46.03 38.68 5.15
CA GLY A 609 -44.69 38.55 5.72
C GLY A 609 -44.38 37.11 6.16
N GLU A 610 -45.31 36.49 6.90
CA GLU A 610 -45.19 35.09 7.34
C GLU A 610 -45.16 34.13 6.13
N LEU A 611 -46.03 34.32 5.13
CA LEU A 611 -46.02 33.51 3.91
C LEU A 611 -44.75 33.72 3.06
N PHE A 612 -44.20 34.94 3.03
CA PHE A 612 -42.90 35.22 2.42
C PHE A 612 -41.77 34.44 3.11
N GLU A 613 -41.75 34.41 4.45
CA GLU A 613 -40.74 33.69 5.23
C GLU A 613 -40.88 32.17 5.08
N ILE A 614 -42.10 31.62 5.19
CA ILE A 614 -42.39 30.20 4.96
C ILE A 614 -41.93 29.77 3.55
N LYS A 615 -42.24 30.56 2.51
CA LYS A 615 -41.82 30.30 1.13
C LYS A 615 -40.29 30.21 1.00
N HIS A 616 -39.56 31.17 1.56
CA HIS A 616 -38.10 31.20 1.44
C HIS A 616 -37.37 30.20 2.33
N LEU A 617 -37.90 29.88 3.52
CA LEU A 617 -37.38 28.81 4.37
C LEU A 617 -37.63 27.42 3.76
N LEU A 618 -38.77 27.20 3.07
CA LEU A 618 -39.02 25.97 2.31
C LEU A 618 -38.04 25.81 1.14
N ILE A 619 -37.78 26.88 0.37
CA ILE A 619 -36.78 26.87 -0.70
C ILE A 619 -35.38 26.57 -0.12
N LEU A 620 -34.98 27.26 0.96
CA LEU A 620 -33.69 27.03 1.61
C LEU A 620 -33.54 25.58 2.07
N ARG A 621 -34.56 25.04 2.74
CA ARG A 621 -34.62 23.65 3.25
C ARG A 621 -34.47 22.61 2.15
N GLU A 622 -35.13 22.81 1.00
CA GLU A 622 -35.06 21.86 -0.12
C GLU A 622 -33.69 21.95 -0.81
N GLN A 623 -33.20 23.17 -1.05
CA GLN A 623 -31.94 23.40 -1.76
C GLN A 623 -30.69 23.04 -0.95
N ILE A 624 -30.78 22.89 0.39
CA ILE A 624 -29.67 22.31 1.19
C ILE A 624 -29.68 20.78 1.27
N ALA A 625 -30.79 20.11 0.93
CA ALA A 625 -30.91 18.66 1.03
C ALA A 625 -29.94 17.85 0.13
N PRO A 626 -29.51 18.32 -1.06
CA PRO A 626 -28.53 17.62 -1.90
C PRO A 626 -27.10 17.62 -1.34
N PHE A 627 -26.74 18.56 -0.46
CA PHE A 627 -25.39 18.60 0.12
C PHE A 627 -25.22 17.43 1.11
N ARG A 628 -24.45 16.42 0.70
CA ARG A 628 -24.15 15.21 1.50
C ARG A 628 -23.10 15.49 2.59
N VAL A 629 -23.30 16.57 3.34
CA VAL A 629 -22.52 16.94 4.53
C VAL A 629 -23.45 16.89 5.72
N ASP A 630 -23.03 16.21 6.77
CA ASP A 630 -23.67 16.34 8.08
C ASP A 630 -23.45 17.79 8.54
N PHE A 631 -24.48 18.63 8.46
CA PHE A 631 -24.44 20.04 8.93
C PHE A 631 -24.38 20.16 10.47
N THR A 632 -23.87 19.12 11.13
CA THR A 632 -23.71 18.94 12.57
C THR A 632 -22.35 19.49 13.02
N ALA A 633 -22.33 20.75 13.44
CA ALA A 633 -21.17 21.32 14.13
C ALA A 633 -21.13 20.83 15.59
N LYS A 634 -19.93 20.55 16.11
CA LYS A 634 -19.70 20.33 17.54
C LYS A 634 -19.41 21.67 18.20
N GLU A 635 -20.41 22.29 18.84
CA GLU A 635 -20.20 23.50 19.64
C GLU A 635 -20.08 23.13 21.13
N THR A 636 -18.95 23.45 21.75
CA THR A 636 -18.67 23.18 23.16
C THR A 636 -19.29 24.27 24.05
N SER A 637 -20.61 24.19 24.25
CA SER A 637 -21.34 25.09 25.13
C SER A 637 -21.05 24.81 26.62
N LEU A 638 -21.17 25.82 27.48
CA LEU A 638 -21.13 25.65 28.93
C LEU A 638 -22.56 25.62 29.48
N ASP A 639 -22.99 24.50 30.06
CA ASP A 639 -24.35 24.32 30.56
C ASP A 639 -24.50 24.88 31.99
N PHE A 640 -24.91 26.14 32.07
CA PHE A 640 -25.19 26.83 33.33
C PHE A 640 -26.46 26.34 34.06
N SER A 641 -27.21 25.36 33.54
CA SER A 641 -28.44 24.86 34.17
C SER A 641 -28.17 24.25 35.55
N LYS A 642 -27.05 23.51 35.71
CA LYS A 642 -26.63 22.99 37.02
C LYS A 642 -26.22 24.10 37.97
N VAL A 643 -25.44 25.07 37.49
CA VAL A 643 -25.03 26.26 38.27
C VAL A 643 -26.25 27.04 38.79
N ARG A 644 -27.31 27.18 37.97
CA ARG A 644 -28.57 27.81 38.36
C ARG A 644 -29.30 27.01 39.47
N THR A 645 -29.35 25.69 39.35
CA THR A 645 -29.98 24.82 40.36
C THR A 645 -29.18 24.81 41.66
N ALA A 646 -27.86 24.63 41.60
CA ALA A 646 -26.97 24.67 42.76
C ALA A 646 -27.00 26.04 43.46
N ALA A 647 -27.07 27.15 42.72
CA ALA A 647 -27.25 28.48 43.31
C ALA A 647 -28.61 28.64 44.02
N TYR A 648 -29.68 28.03 43.48
CA TYR A 648 -31.00 28.03 44.10
C TYR A 648 -31.04 27.14 45.37
N GLU A 649 -30.35 26.00 45.34
CA GLU A 649 -30.15 25.16 46.53
C GLU A 649 -29.31 25.86 47.59
N LEU A 650 -28.22 26.54 47.23
CA LEU A 650 -27.42 27.36 48.15
C LEU A 650 -28.27 28.48 48.79
N LEU A 651 -29.20 29.08 48.03
CA LEU A 651 -30.15 30.08 48.55
C LEU A 651 -31.15 29.47 49.55
N GLN A 652 -31.60 28.23 49.34
CA GLN A 652 -32.47 27.51 50.28
C GLN A 652 -31.71 27.02 51.52
N LYS A 653 -30.53 26.41 51.31
CA LYS A 653 -29.59 25.90 52.32
C LYS A 653 -28.81 27.01 53.04
N ARG A 654 -29.22 28.28 52.94
CA ARG A 654 -28.52 29.47 53.50
C ARG A 654 -28.16 29.42 54.99
N LYS A 655 -28.75 28.51 55.77
CA LYS A 655 -28.40 28.26 57.19
C LYS A 655 -27.16 27.37 57.38
N GLN A 656 -26.62 26.76 56.32
CA GLN A 656 -25.54 25.76 56.36
C GLN A 656 -24.25 26.21 55.65
N LEU A 657 -24.20 27.45 55.14
CA LEU A 657 -23.09 28.03 54.38
C LEU A 657 -21.73 28.01 55.12
N PHE A 658 -21.76 28.04 56.45
CA PHE A 658 -20.58 28.06 57.32
C PHE A 658 -20.55 26.84 58.27
N SER A 659 -21.19 25.74 57.87
CA SER A 659 -21.06 24.46 58.58
C SER A 659 -19.63 23.93 58.46
N LEU A 660 -19.01 23.55 59.58
CA LEU A 660 -17.64 23.01 59.63
C LEU A 660 -17.59 21.47 59.42
N GLY A 661 -18.69 20.87 58.98
CA GLY A 661 -18.76 19.45 58.60
C GLY A 661 -18.82 19.25 57.08
N SER A 662 -18.78 17.99 56.64
CA SER A 662 -18.84 17.58 55.23
C SER A 662 -20.07 18.06 54.45
N ASN A 663 -21.12 18.49 55.15
CA ASN A 663 -22.39 18.94 54.58
C ASN A 663 -22.43 20.48 54.52
N ASN A 664 -21.39 21.11 53.94
CA ASN A 664 -21.34 22.55 53.75
C ASN A 664 -21.87 22.93 52.36
N ALA A 665 -22.99 23.66 52.33
CA ALA A 665 -23.68 24.05 51.10
C ALA A 665 -22.85 24.94 50.14
N LEU A 666 -21.78 25.59 50.61
CA LEU A 666 -20.86 26.36 49.79
C LEU A 666 -19.81 25.47 49.11
N LEU A 667 -19.37 24.38 49.76
CA LEU A 667 -18.53 23.36 49.10
C LEU A 667 -19.35 22.52 48.11
N GLU A 668 -20.59 22.18 48.47
CA GLU A 668 -21.58 21.55 47.59
C GLU A 668 -21.81 22.40 46.33
N PHE A 669 -22.02 23.72 46.49
CA PHE A 669 -22.11 24.65 45.36
C PHE A 669 -20.81 24.77 44.55
N LEU A 670 -19.63 24.68 45.16
CA LEU A 670 -18.35 24.73 44.42
C LEU A 670 -18.04 23.43 43.65
N LEU A 671 -18.64 22.30 44.02
CA LEU A 671 -18.58 21.06 43.22
C LEU A 671 -19.68 21.04 42.14
N ASP A 672 -20.95 21.07 42.54
CA ASP A 672 -22.09 20.87 41.63
C ASP A 672 -22.48 22.12 40.83
N GLY A 673 -22.00 23.30 41.26
CA GLY A 673 -22.07 24.56 40.52
C GLY A 673 -20.93 24.76 39.53
N THR A 674 -20.12 23.73 39.24
CA THR A 674 -19.19 23.78 38.10
C THR A 674 -19.99 23.76 36.77
N PRO A 675 -19.76 24.70 35.84
CA PRO A 675 -20.44 24.71 34.55
C PRO A 675 -19.93 23.55 33.71
N GLN A 676 -20.79 22.57 33.41
CA GLN A 676 -20.39 21.40 32.65
C GLN A 676 -20.26 21.72 31.16
N VAL A 677 -19.15 21.30 30.55
CA VAL A 677 -18.97 21.37 29.09
C VAL A 677 -19.97 20.41 28.45
N ARG A 678 -20.88 20.96 27.67
CA ARG A 678 -21.92 20.23 26.95
C ARG A 678 -21.69 20.42 25.46
N GLU A 679 -21.15 19.38 24.83
CA GLU A 679 -21.13 19.29 23.37
C GLU A 679 -22.57 19.31 22.85
N GLN A 680 -22.95 20.41 22.21
CA GLN A 680 -24.22 20.50 21.50
C GLN A 680 -23.94 20.30 20.01
N LEU A 681 -24.49 19.21 19.47
CA LEU A 681 -24.52 18.96 18.04
C LEU A 681 -25.60 19.87 17.40
N LEU A 682 -25.23 21.12 17.11
CA LEU A 682 -26.09 22.00 16.31
C LEU A 682 -26.09 21.51 14.88
N ASP A 683 -27.28 21.18 14.39
CA ASP A 683 -27.53 20.72 13.03
C ASP A 683 -28.23 21.84 12.28
N SER A 684 -27.52 22.47 11.35
CA SER A 684 -28.03 23.67 10.66
C SER A 684 -29.33 23.40 9.88
N ARG A 685 -29.60 22.14 9.50
CA ARG A 685 -30.88 21.73 8.91
C ARG A 685 -32.01 21.74 9.95
N LYS A 686 -31.73 21.28 11.18
CA LYS A 686 -32.70 21.35 12.28
C LYS A 686 -33.01 22.79 12.69
N ASP A 687 -32.07 23.72 12.56
CA ASP A 687 -32.34 25.14 12.82
C ASP A 687 -33.23 25.79 11.74
N VAL A 688 -33.05 25.43 10.45
CA VAL A 688 -34.00 25.79 9.38
C VAL A 688 -35.37 25.17 9.64
N ASP A 689 -35.46 23.86 9.92
CA ASP A 689 -36.72 23.16 10.23
C ASP A 689 -37.41 23.74 11.49
N ARG A 690 -36.65 24.13 12.51
CA ARG A 690 -37.14 24.76 13.75
C ARG A 690 -37.75 26.13 13.47
N GLN A 691 -37.08 26.97 12.69
CA GLN A 691 -37.59 28.31 12.36
C GLN A 691 -38.80 28.21 11.43
N LEU A 692 -38.74 27.35 10.40
CA LEU A 692 -39.90 27.05 9.55
C LEU A 692 -41.11 26.60 10.39
N LYS A 693 -40.91 25.71 11.37
CA LYS A 693 -41.98 25.30 12.30
C LYS A 693 -42.49 26.44 13.17
N LEU A 694 -41.62 27.31 13.69
CA LEU A 694 -41.99 28.46 14.51
C LEU A 694 -42.86 29.45 13.72
N VAL A 695 -42.46 29.78 12.49
CA VAL A 695 -43.22 30.70 11.62
C VAL A 695 -44.54 30.06 11.19
N CYS A 696 -44.55 28.78 10.80
CA CYS A 696 -45.80 28.06 10.51
C CYS A 696 -46.75 28.02 11.71
N GLU A 697 -46.25 27.78 12.93
CA GLU A 697 -47.07 27.83 14.14
C GLU A 697 -47.59 29.23 14.47
N THR A 698 -46.87 30.29 14.09
CA THR A 698 -47.29 31.69 14.30
C THR A 698 -48.35 32.08 13.28
N PHE A 699 -48.13 31.77 12.00
CA PHE A 699 -49.10 31.91 10.91
C PHE A 699 -50.41 31.17 11.22
N ILE A 700 -50.35 29.93 11.71
CA ILE A 700 -51.55 29.16 12.10
C ILE A 700 -52.32 29.87 13.23
N LYS A 701 -51.63 30.48 14.20
CA LYS A 701 -52.26 31.23 15.32
C LYS A 701 -52.91 32.51 14.80
N ASP A 702 -52.18 33.32 14.05
CA ASP A 702 -52.68 34.64 13.61
C ASP A 702 -53.72 34.53 12.49
N ALA A 703 -53.63 33.56 11.58
CA ALA A 703 -54.71 33.22 10.66
C ALA A 703 -55.98 32.73 11.38
N THR A 704 -55.85 31.87 12.40
CA THR A 704 -57.01 31.45 13.24
C THR A 704 -57.63 32.66 13.95
N LYS A 705 -56.79 33.55 14.49
CA LYS A 705 -57.20 34.79 15.20
C LYS A 705 -57.85 35.81 14.26
N GLN A 706 -57.43 35.91 13.00
CA GLN A 706 -58.03 36.80 12.00
C GLN A 706 -59.49 36.42 11.67
N LEU A 707 -59.80 35.12 11.76
CA LEU A 707 -61.10 34.52 11.46
C LEU A 707 -62.00 34.37 12.71
N VAL A 708 -61.44 33.94 13.85
CA VAL A 708 -62.17 33.50 15.06
C VAL A 708 -61.76 34.26 16.33
N GLY A 709 -60.92 35.29 16.20
CA GLY A 709 -60.45 36.14 17.32
C GLY A 709 -61.51 36.60 18.32
N PRO A 710 -62.70 37.08 17.90
CA PRO A 710 -63.77 37.46 18.83
C PRO A 710 -64.28 36.32 19.71
N VAL A 711 -64.40 35.10 19.15
CA VAL A 711 -64.80 33.90 19.88
C VAL A 711 -63.68 33.40 20.79
N LEU A 712 -62.42 33.47 20.35
CA LEU A 712 -61.26 33.13 21.19
C LEU A 712 -61.15 34.06 22.40
N ALA A 713 -61.25 35.37 22.20
CA ALA A 713 -61.24 36.36 23.28
C ALA A 713 -62.42 36.15 24.26
N PHE A 714 -63.60 35.79 23.76
CA PHE A 714 -64.73 35.41 24.62
C PHE A 714 -64.44 34.15 25.44
N ILE A 715 -63.86 33.11 24.83
CA ILE A 715 -63.49 31.86 25.52
C ILE A 715 -62.48 32.13 26.63
N ASP A 716 -61.43 32.92 26.35
CA ASP A 716 -60.41 33.28 27.34
C ASP A 716 -61.01 34.14 28.47
N ALA A 717 -61.88 35.12 28.14
CA ALA A 717 -62.57 35.92 29.15
C ALA A 717 -63.50 35.07 30.03
N ALA A 718 -64.28 34.15 29.42
CA ALA A 718 -65.19 33.25 30.12
C ALA A 718 -64.44 32.28 31.03
N GLN A 719 -63.32 31.69 30.57
CA GLN A 719 -62.50 30.79 31.36
C GLN A 719 -61.79 31.51 32.52
N ASN A 720 -61.28 32.73 32.30
CA ASN A 720 -60.70 33.51 33.39
C ASN A 720 -61.74 33.97 34.42
N HIS A 721 -62.95 34.36 33.98
CA HIS A 721 -64.05 34.70 34.89
C HIS A 721 -64.49 33.49 35.73
N LEU A 722 -64.59 32.30 35.11
CA LEU A 722 -64.90 31.05 35.81
C LEU A 722 -63.79 30.62 36.78
N ARG A 723 -62.51 30.86 36.44
CA ARG A 723 -61.36 30.56 37.30
C ARG A 723 -61.21 31.52 38.49
N ASN A 724 -61.70 32.75 38.36
CA ASN A 724 -61.55 33.79 39.40
C ASN A 724 -62.72 33.84 40.40
N GLN A 725 -63.73 32.95 40.31
CA GLN A 725 -64.83 32.93 41.29
C GLN A 725 -64.45 32.29 42.64
N PRO A 726 -64.93 32.84 43.78
CA PRO A 726 -64.75 32.27 45.11
C PRO A 726 -65.65 31.04 45.32
N GLY A 727 -65.27 29.93 44.70
CA GLY A 727 -65.97 28.63 44.78
C GLY A 727 -65.23 27.46 44.12
N GLY A 728 -64.33 27.72 43.16
CA GLY A 728 -63.53 26.70 42.44
C GLY A 728 -62.38 26.07 43.25
N GLY A 729 -62.67 25.55 44.45
CA GLY A 729 -61.65 25.10 45.41
C GLY A 729 -61.07 23.70 45.20
N LYS A 730 -59.98 23.60 44.41
CA LYS A 730 -58.97 22.50 44.41
C LYS A 730 -59.42 21.06 44.05
N THR A 731 -59.04 20.60 42.85
CA THR A 731 -58.75 19.16 42.58
C THR A 731 -57.62 18.98 41.56
N ALA A 732 -56.34 18.99 41.99
CA ALA A 732 -55.19 18.42 41.24
C ALA A 732 -53.85 18.54 42.02
N ALA A 733 -53.70 17.81 43.13
CA ALA A 733 -52.38 17.55 43.73
C ALA A 733 -52.46 16.27 44.58
N VAL A 734 -52.03 15.14 44.03
CA VAL A 734 -52.04 13.85 44.74
C VAL A 734 -50.74 13.68 45.51
N ALA A 735 -50.85 13.55 46.84
CA ALA A 735 -49.88 12.90 47.71
C ALA A 735 -50.62 11.85 48.55
N GLN A 736 -49.93 10.81 49.01
CA GLN A 736 -50.56 9.59 49.50
C GLN A 736 -51.08 9.65 50.95
N GLY A 737 -52.14 8.87 51.22
CA GLY A 737 -52.35 8.20 52.51
C GLY A 737 -53.43 8.79 53.43
N GLY A 738 -54.22 7.89 54.05
CA GLY A 738 -55.17 8.23 55.12
C GLY A 738 -56.57 7.65 54.92
N SER A 739 -56.90 6.59 55.67
CA SER A 739 -58.21 5.94 55.67
C SER A 739 -59.31 6.75 56.38
N GLY A 740 -60.54 6.67 55.88
CA GLY A 740 -61.74 7.17 56.57
C GLY A 740 -62.99 6.98 55.72
N ALA A 741 -64.05 6.39 56.28
CA ALA A 741 -65.28 6.07 55.55
C ALA A 741 -66.51 6.72 56.20
N ALA A 742 -67.32 7.46 55.41
CA ALA A 742 -68.74 7.68 55.63
C ALA A 742 -69.44 8.35 54.41
N THR A 743 -70.62 7.84 54.07
CA THR A 743 -71.81 8.50 53.49
C THR A 743 -71.69 9.82 52.68
N ALA A 744 -72.30 9.83 51.49
CA ALA A 744 -72.73 11.05 50.80
C ALA A 744 -73.81 11.83 51.58
N PRO A 745 -74.04 13.12 51.25
CA PRO A 745 -75.22 13.41 50.42
C PRO A 745 -74.93 14.34 49.22
N ALA A 746 -75.92 14.54 48.35
CA ALA A 746 -75.79 15.29 47.10
C ALA A 746 -76.22 16.76 47.21
N SER A 747 -75.49 17.67 46.54
CA SER A 747 -75.83 19.09 46.40
C SER A 747 -75.16 19.77 45.18
N GLY A 748 -75.09 19.07 44.03
CA GLY A 748 -74.45 19.57 42.80
C GLY A 748 -75.24 20.65 42.06
N GLN A 749 -75.39 21.85 42.63
CA GLN A 749 -76.18 22.96 42.03
C GLN A 749 -75.74 24.36 42.51
N SER A 750 -74.58 24.85 42.08
CA SER A 750 -74.18 26.27 42.35
C SER A 750 -73.17 26.90 41.37
N THR A 751 -72.32 26.13 40.69
CA THR A 751 -71.28 26.69 39.80
C THR A 751 -71.79 27.24 38.47
N GLY A 752 -72.89 26.71 37.94
CA GLY A 752 -73.34 27.00 36.57
C GLY A 752 -73.81 28.44 36.31
N MET A 753 -74.24 29.19 37.33
CA MET A 753 -74.85 30.52 37.13
C MET A 753 -73.83 31.66 36.99
N ALA A 754 -72.54 31.35 37.16
CA ALA A 754 -71.43 32.31 37.20
C ALA A 754 -71.29 33.18 35.95
N LEU A 755 -71.45 32.59 34.76
CA LEU A 755 -71.22 33.27 33.48
C LEU A 755 -72.46 34.03 32.99
N ARG A 756 -73.67 33.48 33.21
CA ARG A 756 -74.93 34.10 32.76
C ARG A 756 -75.21 35.47 33.38
N MET A 757 -74.61 35.76 34.55
CA MET A 757 -74.71 37.05 35.24
C MET A 757 -73.68 38.11 34.81
N ALA A 758 -72.70 37.75 33.97
CA ALA A 758 -71.68 38.69 33.50
C ALA A 758 -72.17 39.46 32.26
N PRO A 759 -72.03 40.80 32.20
CA PRO A 759 -72.61 41.61 31.11
C PRO A 759 -72.00 41.30 29.74
N PHE A 760 -70.73 40.86 29.69
CA PHE A 760 -70.06 40.44 28.46
C PHE A 760 -70.51 39.05 27.93
N ALA A 761 -71.28 38.31 28.74
CA ALA A 761 -71.76 36.96 28.44
C ALA A 761 -73.29 36.89 28.36
N ALA A 762 -73.97 38.04 28.19
CA ALA A 762 -75.38 38.08 27.86
C ALA A 762 -75.64 37.37 26.50
N PRO A 763 -76.71 36.55 26.36
CA PRO A 763 -76.99 35.78 25.14
C PRO A 763 -76.93 36.58 23.83
N GLN A 764 -77.40 37.83 23.85
CA GLN A 764 -77.36 38.73 22.70
C GLN A 764 -75.93 39.15 22.29
N GLN A 765 -75.02 39.35 23.25
CA GLN A 765 -73.62 39.66 22.93
C GLN A 765 -72.88 38.44 22.38
N ILE A 766 -73.14 37.24 22.91
CA ILE A 766 -72.57 36.00 22.38
C ILE A 766 -73.07 35.76 20.95
N SER A 767 -74.37 35.98 20.68
CA SER A 767 -74.95 35.93 19.33
C SER A 767 -74.26 36.91 18.37
N SER A 768 -74.03 38.16 18.80
CA SER A 768 -73.29 39.17 18.03
C SER A 768 -71.86 38.72 17.70
N ILE A 769 -71.12 38.18 18.68
CA ILE A 769 -69.75 37.64 18.52
C ILE A 769 -69.72 36.47 17.53
N ILE A 770 -70.72 35.57 17.58
CA ILE A 770 -70.87 34.44 16.64
C ILE A 770 -71.17 34.96 15.23
N GLN A 771 -72.09 35.91 15.07
CA GLN A 771 -72.45 36.48 13.77
C GLN A 771 -71.28 37.26 13.15
N GLU A 772 -70.52 38.01 13.95
CA GLU A 772 -69.29 38.66 13.50
C GLU A 772 -68.23 37.63 13.08
N CYS A 773 -68.03 36.55 13.84
CA CYS A 773 -67.10 35.49 13.46
C CYS A 773 -67.52 34.81 12.15
N LEU A 774 -68.80 34.46 11.99
CA LEU A 774 -69.34 33.89 10.74
C LEU A 774 -69.19 34.85 9.55
N ARG A 775 -69.31 36.17 9.78
CA ARG A 775 -69.01 37.21 8.78
C ARG A 775 -67.53 37.23 8.42
N ASN A 776 -66.63 37.22 9.41
CA ASN A 776 -65.18 37.21 9.22
C ASN A 776 -64.70 35.95 8.48
N ILE A 777 -65.26 34.78 8.77
CA ILE A 777 -64.98 33.54 8.03
C ILE A 777 -65.44 33.69 6.58
N LYS A 778 -66.66 34.16 6.32
CA LYS A 778 -67.17 34.33 4.95
C LYS A 778 -66.40 35.37 4.12
N SER A 779 -65.86 36.43 4.72
CA SER A 779 -65.18 37.51 3.98
C SER A 779 -63.67 37.33 3.86
N LYS A 780 -62.98 36.78 4.86
CA LYS A 780 -61.50 36.73 4.87
C LYS A 780 -60.92 35.38 4.42
N LEU A 781 -61.67 34.28 4.58
CA LEU A 781 -61.16 32.93 4.29
C LEU A 781 -60.75 32.76 2.83
N ALA A 782 -61.53 33.28 1.88
CA ALA A 782 -61.19 33.22 0.46
C ALA A 782 -59.92 34.03 0.12
N GLY A 783 -59.71 35.19 0.77
CA GLY A 783 -58.49 35.99 0.64
C GLY A 783 -57.26 35.28 1.21
N LEU A 784 -57.39 34.68 2.38
CA LEU A 784 -56.34 33.87 3.02
C LEU A 784 -55.96 32.64 2.16
N GLN A 785 -56.94 31.95 1.57
CA GLN A 785 -56.68 30.83 0.67
C GLN A 785 -55.99 31.29 -0.62
N ARG A 786 -56.38 32.44 -1.19
CA ARG A 786 -55.70 33.02 -2.35
C ARG A 786 -54.25 33.41 -2.04
N SER A 787 -53.96 34.06 -0.91
CA SER A 787 -52.57 34.38 -0.55
C SER A 787 -51.74 33.13 -0.26
N MET A 788 -52.31 32.12 0.41
CA MET A 788 -51.66 30.81 0.57
C MET A 788 -51.30 30.18 -0.78
N GLN A 789 -52.22 30.12 -1.75
CA GLN A 789 -51.98 29.56 -3.09
C GLN A 789 -50.92 30.35 -3.88
N LEU A 790 -50.95 31.68 -3.79
CA LEU A 790 -50.06 32.59 -4.51
C LEU A 790 -48.62 32.58 -3.96
N TYR A 791 -48.46 32.41 -2.65
CA TYR A 791 -47.14 32.21 -2.04
C TYR A 791 -46.65 30.75 -2.15
N LEU A 792 -47.51 29.76 -1.91
CA LEU A 792 -47.15 28.34 -1.82
C LEU A 792 -47.61 27.57 -3.06
N ALA A 793 -46.69 27.34 -4.02
CA ALA A 793 -47.01 26.66 -5.27
C ALA A 793 -47.39 25.16 -5.15
N ASN A 794 -47.32 24.56 -3.95
CA ASN A 794 -47.68 23.16 -3.71
C ASN A 794 -48.94 23.03 -2.84
N LYS A 795 -49.98 22.43 -3.41
CA LYS A 795 -51.28 22.14 -2.78
C LYS A 795 -51.19 21.21 -1.57
N ASP A 796 -50.20 20.32 -1.52
CA ASP A 796 -49.99 19.46 -0.34
C ASP A 796 -49.53 20.29 0.86
N THR A 797 -48.61 21.24 0.65
CA THR A 797 -48.14 22.18 1.69
C THR A 797 -49.26 23.12 2.13
N GLU A 798 -50.06 23.62 1.19
CA GLU A 798 -51.27 24.41 1.46
C GLU A 798 -52.24 23.64 2.37
N PHE A 799 -52.58 22.40 2.02
CA PHE A 799 -53.47 21.54 2.80
C PHE A 799 -52.90 21.20 4.19
N ILE A 800 -51.61 20.95 4.30
CA ILE A 800 -50.91 20.68 5.57
C ILE A 800 -51.00 21.87 6.53
N LEU A 801 -50.87 23.11 6.02
CA LEU A 801 -51.00 24.33 6.84
C LEU A 801 -52.46 24.71 7.12
N PHE A 802 -53.37 24.48 6.17
CA PHE A 802 -54.79 24.79 6.32
C PHE A 802 -55.52 23.85 7.28
N ARG A 803 -55.12 22.57 7.36
CA ARG A 803 -55.75 21.56 8.22
C ARG A 803 -55.72 21.93 9.73
N PRO A 804 -54.59 22.38 10.33
CA PRO A 804 -54.56 22.94 11.67
C PRO A 804 -55.50 24.13 11.86
N ILE A 805 -55.56 25.07 10.90
CA ILE A 805 -56.44 26.25 10.97
C ILE A 805 -57.91 25.80 11.00
N ARG A 806 -58.33 24.92 10.08
CA ARG A 806 -59.67 24.30 10.07
C ARG A 806 -60.02 23.63 11.40
N ASN A 807 -59.09 22.85 11.96
CA ASN A 807 -59.28 22.16 13.22
C ASN A 807 -59.40 23.14 14.42
N ASN A 808 -58.60 24.21 14.44
CA ASN A 808 -58.65 25.23 15.48
C ASN A 808 -59.96 26.02 15.43
N ILE A 809 -60.47 26.35 14.23
CA ILE A 809 -61.77 27.01 14.04
C ILE A 809 -62.88 26.13 14.64
N ILE A 810 -63.00 24.88 14.17
CA ILE A 810 -64.03 23.94 14.65
C ILE A 810 -63.91 23.71 16.17
N GLY A 811 -62.68 23.48 16.67
CA GLY A 811 -62.41 23.29 18.09
C GLY A 811 -62.72 24.51 18.96
N SER A 812 -62.68 25.72 18.42
CA SER A 812 -63.06 26.94 19.14
C SER A 812 -64.57 27.02 19.33
N PHE A 813 -65.36 26.73 18.30
CA PHE A 813 -66.82 26.67 18.41
C PHE A 813 -67.29 25.49 19.28
N VAL A 814 -66.63 24.33 19.23
CA VAL A 814 -66.93 23.21 20.16
C VAL A 814 -66.66 23.59 21.61
N LYS A 815 -65.58 24.35 21.89
CA LYS A 815 -65.33 24.91 23.24
C LYS A 815 -66.39 25.93 23.65
N LEU A 816 -66.85 26.77 22.73
CA LEU A 816 -67.94 27.73 22.98
C LEU A 816 -69.25 27.00 23.33
N GLU A 817 -69.62 25.99 22.55
CA GLU A 817 -70.77 25.12 22.78
C GLU A 817 -70.69 24.40 24.14
N GLN A 818 -69.52 23.85 24.50
CA GLN A 818 -69.28 23.25 25.81
C GLN A 818 -69.42 24.25 26.96
N ILE A 819 -68.88 25.47 26.83
CA ILE A 819 -69.03 26.53 27.84
C ILE A 819 -70.50 26.92 28.00
N LEU A 820 -71.27 27.00 26.92
CA LEU A 820 -72.71 27.29 26.94
C LEU A 820 -73.52 26.16 27.59
N MET A 821 -73.22 24.89 27.31
CA MET A 821 -73.91 23.75 27.93
C MET A 821 -73.58 23.57 29.42
N LEU A 822 -72.33 23.82 29.83
CA LEU A 822 -71.89 23.62 31.22
C LEU A 822 -72.37 24.73 32.18
N ASN A 823 -72.67 25.93 31.68
CA ASN A 823 -72.99 27.11 32.51
C ASN A 823 -74.47 27.51 32.47
N ALA A 824 -75.36 26.51 32.51
CA ALA A 824 -76.78 26.65 32.84
C ALA A 824 -77.57 27.74 32.07
N TYR A 825 -77.22 27.97 30.81
CA TYR A 825 -78.04 28.76 29.88
C TYR A 825 -79.36 28.02 29.59
N THR A 826 -80.47 28.73 29.49
CA THR A 826 -81.77 28.11 29.18
C THR A 826 -81.87 27.71 27.71
N LYS A 827 -82.85 26.87 27.37
CA LYS A 827 -83.12 26.54 25.95
C LYS A 827 -83.40 27.79 25.12
N ASP A 828 -84.09 28.77 25.70
CA ASP A 828 -84.40 30.04 25.04
C ASP A 828 -83.14 30.90 24.85
N ASP A 829 -82.28 31.00 25.88
CA ASP A 829 -80.96 31.65 25.74
C ASP A 829 -80.16 31.03 24.59
N LEU A 830 -80.13 29.68 24.49
CA LEU A 830 -79.39 28.97 23.45
C LEU A 830 -79.95 29.24 22.05
N THR A 831 -81.28 29.39 21.89
CA THR A 831 -81.86 29.82 20.60
C THR A 831 -81.48 31.26 20.23
N ILE A 832 -81.38 32.16 21.23
CA ILE A 832 -80.92 33.54 21.03
C ILE A 832 -79.43 33.59 20.65
N VAL A 833 -78.59 32.75 21.29
CA VAL A 833 -77.16 32.64 20.99
C VAL A 833 -76.92 32.10 19.57
N SER A 834 -77.77 31.18 19.09
CA SER A 834 -77.74 30.65 17.72
C SER A 834 -76.39 30.04 17.30
N CYS A 835 -75.71 29.35 18.23
CA CYS A 835 -74.39 28.76 17.97
C CYS A 835 -74.47 27.66 16.88
N PRO A 836 -73.70 27.77 15.78
CA PRO A 836 -73.67 26.74 14.75
C PRO A 836 -72.93 25.49 15.22
N SER A 837 -73.38 24.31 14.79
CA SER A 837 -72.73 23.05 15.16
C SER A 837 -71.39 22.84 14.46
N ALA A 838 -70.54 21.99 15.02
CA ALA A 838 -69.25 21.61 14.43
C ALA A 838 -69.35 21.14 12.97
N GLU A 839 -70.43 20.42 12.63
CA GLU A 839 -70.72 19.98 11.25
C GLU A 839 -71.08 21.14 10.33
N GLN A 840 -71.96 22.05 10.78
CA GLN A 840 -72.35 23.24 10.00
C GLN A 840 -71.14 24.14 9.71
N ILE A 841 -70.22 24.29 10.66
CA ILE A 841 -68.96 25.02 10.48
C ILE A 841 -68.04 24.26 9.51
N SER A 842 -67.90 22.95 9.65
CA SER A 842 -67.09 22.12 8.75
C SER A 842 -67.60 22.17 7.30
N VAL A 843 -68.91 22.20 7.09
CA VAL A 843 -69.55 22.41 5.78
C VAL A 843 -69.30 23.84 5.28
N LEU A 844 -69.48 24.87 6.11
CA LEU A 844 -69.25 26.28 5.74
C LEU A 844 -67.80 26.55 5.33
N LEU A 845 -66.83 26.00 6.05
CA LEU A 845 -65.42 26.07 5.66
C LEU A 845 -65.19 25.36 4.31
N SER A 846 -65.81 24.21 4.10
CA SER A 846 -65.67 23.43 2.85
C SER A 846 -66.39 24.08 1.65
N SER A 847 -67.47 24.84 1.86
CA SER A 847 -68.19 25.51 0.77
C SER A 847 -67.46 26.76 0.27
N VAL A 848 -66.73 27.47 1.15
CA VAL A 848 -65.91 28.62 0.74
C VAL A 848 -64.74 28.18 -0.16
N ASN A 849 -64.13 27.01 0.11
CA ASN A 849 -63.12 26.41 -0.78
C ASN A 849 -63.60 26.19 -2.23
N LEU A 850 -64.91 26.01 -2.48
CA LEU A 850 -65.46 25.89 -3.84
C LEU A 850 -65.76 27.26 -4.47
N ALA A 851 -66.09 28.27 -3.67
CA ALA A 851 -66.47 29.60 -4.17
C ALA A 851 -65.29 30.40 -4.74
N GLY A 852 -64.06 30.15 -4.27
CA GLY A 852 -62.86 30.86 -4.70
C GLY A 852 -62.51 30.73 -6.20
N GLY A 853 -63.13 29.79 -6.92
CA GLY A 853 -62.91 29.61 -8.36
C GLY A 853 -63.72 30.53 -9.29
N LEU A 854 -64.76 31.24 -8.79
CA LEU A 854 -65.72 31.96 -9.64
C LEU A 854 -66.33 33.22 -8.98
N ALA A 855 -65.64 34.36 -8.98
CA ALA A 855 -66.23 35.71 -9.09
C ALA A 855 -65.18 36.85 -8.99
N ALA A 856 -65.01 37.66 -10.04
CA ALA A 856 -64.56 39.08 -9.96
C ALA A 856 -64.62 39.84 -11.32
N GLU A 857 -65.78 39.97 -11.97
CA GLU A 857 -65.97 40.94 -13.08
C GLU A 857 -67.34 41.67 -12.99
N PRO A 858 -67.40 42.97 -13.32
CA PRO A 858 -68.66 43.72 -13.48
C PRO A 858 -69.21 43.64 -14.92
N PRO A 859 -70.54 43.78 -15.13
CA PRO A 859 -71.16 43.45 -16.42
C PRO A 859 -71.22 44.62 -17.43
N VAL A 860 -70.98 44.31 -18.71
CA VAL A 860 -71.31 45.15 -19.89
C VAL A 860 -71.96 44.21 -20.95
N PRO A 861 -73.05 44.60 -21.64
CA PRO A 861 -73.95 43.62 -22.26
C PRO A 861 -73.59 43.18 -23.68
N SER A 862 -74.05 41.97 -24.05
CA SER A 862 -74.09 41.45 -25.43
C SER A 862 -75.51 40.95 -25.77
N PHE A 863 -75.90 40.98 -27.04
CA PHE A 863 -77.31 40.97 -27.47
C PHE A 863 -77.59 39.98 -28.63
N GLY A 864 -78.37 38.92 -28.37
CA GLY A 864 -78.74 37.88 -29.34
C GLY A 864 -77.61 36.88 -29.64
N SER A 865 -77.85 35.68 -30.22
CA SER A 865 -79.05 34.99 -30.70
C SER A 865 -78.67 33.50 -30.95
N LYS A 866 -79.48 32.45 -30.73
CA LYS A 866 -80.93 32.31 -30.48
C LYS A 866 -81.22 31.14 -29.50
N ALA A 867 -82.36 30.46 -29.57
CA ALA A 867 -82.84 29.49 -28.56
C ALA A 867 -83.11 28.06 -29.10
N GLN A 868 -82.79 27.03 -28.27
CA GLN A 868 -83.61 25.85 -27.83
C GLN A 868 -84.46 25.01 -28.83
N PRO A 869 -85.02 23.82 -28.46
CA PRO A 869 -85.17 23.19 -27.14
C PRO A 869 -84.71 21.71 -27.00
N SER A 870 -85.03 21.10 -25.86
CA SER A 870 -84.55 19.80 -25.36
C SER A 870 -85.62 18.70 -25.21
N ARG A 871 -85.17 17.44 -25.14
CA ARG A 871 -85.77 16.31 -24.38
C ARG A 871 -84.59 15.48 -23.83
N LYS A 872 -84.45 15.13 -22.54
CA LYS A 872 -85.34 14.48 -21.55
C LYS A 872 -85.73 13.04 -21.90
N ILE A 873 -85.18 12.07 -21.16
CA ILE A 873 -85.88 11.20 -20.17
C ILE A 873 -84.83 10.25 -19.51
N SER A 874 -85.16 9.67 -18.35
CA SER A 874 -84.30 8.75 -17.55
C SER A 874 -85.11 7.51 -17.12
N THR A 875 -84.56 6.65 -16.24
CA THR A 875 -85.13 5.37 -15.70
C THR A 875 -85.10 4.19 -16.69
N SER A 876 -85.04 2.89 -16.31
CA SER A 876 -84.98 2.18 -15.01
C SER A 876 -84.32 0.79 -15.25
N SER A 877 -83.33 0.29 -14.48
CA SER A 877 -83.36 -0.37 -13.15
C SER A 877 -83.70 -1.89 -13.15
N SER A 878 -83.11 -2.65 -12.19
CA SER A 878 -83.23 -4.13 -11.97
C SER A 878 -82.60 -5.01 -13.09
N ILE A 879 -82.15 -6.27 -12.93
CA ILE A 879 -81.91 -7.22 -11.81
C ILE A 879 -80.86 -8.27 -12.33
N GLY A 880 -80.17 -9.15 -11.60
CA GLY A 880 -80.08 -9.48 -10.16
C GLY A 880 -79.84 -10.99 -9.92
N SER A 881 -79.12 -11.40 -8.85
CA SER A 881 -78.84 -12.80 -8.39
C SER A 881 -77.91 -13.67 -9.29
N SER A 882 -77.22 -14.75 -8.84
CA SER A 882 -76.63 -15.09 -7.52
C SER A 882 -75.79 -16.40 -7.53
N SER A 883 -74.54 -16.37 -7.04
CA SER A 883 -73.78 -17.51 -6.40
C SER A 883 -72.37 -17.00 -6.02
N ALA A 884 -71.95 -16.85 -4.76
CA ALA A 884 -71.74 -17.83 -3.68
C ALA A 884 -70.55 -18.80 -3.94
N GLY A 885 -69.51 -18.86 -3.09
CA GLY A 885 -69.19 -18.06 -1.90
C GLY A 885 -67.90 -18.49 -1.18
N GLU A 886 -67.59 -17.83 -0.04
CA GLU A 886 -66.62 -18.26 1.03
C GLU A 886 -65.11 -18.27 0.64
N THR A 887 -64.10 -18.09 1.51
CA THR A 887 -63.99 -17.73 2.96
C THR A 887 -62.64 -17.01 3.25
N GLN A 888 -62.45 -16.47 4.46
CA GLN A 888 -61.12 -16.12 5.06
C GLN A 888 -60.70 -17.22 6.07
N PRO A 889 -59.60 -17.17 6.87
CA PRO A 889 -58.42 -16.26 6.93
C PRO A 889 -57.04 -16.98 7.21
N LEU A 890 -56.00 -16.18 7.51
CA LEU A 890 -54.85 -16.46 8.42
C LEU A 890 -53.59 -17.27 8.01
N LYS A 891 -52.44 -16.77 8.55
CA LYS A 891 -51.11 -17.38 8.85
C LYS A 891 -50.06 -17.63 7.74
N ALA A 892 -48.81 -17.51 8.19
CA ALA A 892 -47.52 -17.89 7.57
C ALA A 892 -46.82 -18.91 8.53
N PRO A 893 -45.54 -19.37 8.39
CA PRO A 893 -44.47 -19.01 7.43
C PRO A 893 -43.66 -20.26 6.91
N ILE A 894 -42.38 -20.04 6.50
CA ILE A 894 -41.25 -21.00 6.37
C ILE A 894 -40.96 -21.61 4.98
N GLU A 895 -39.68 -21.94 4.80
CA GLU A 895 -38.87 -22.20 3.59
C GLU A 895 -39.01 -23.61 2.95
N LYS A 896 -38.64 -23.70 1.67
CA LYS A 896 -37.67 -24.68 1.07
C LYS A 896 -37.40 -24.26 -0.39
N LYS A 897 -36.19 -24.30 -0.98
CA LYS A 897 -35.13 -25.34 -1.09
C LYS A 897 -35.55 -26.61 -1.83
N VAL A 898 -35.33 -26.62 -3.16
CA VAL A 898 -35.05 -27.78 -4.05
C VAL A 898 -34.14 -27.21 -5.18
N SER A 899 -32.90 -27.59 -5.52
CA SER A 899 -31.98 -28.72 -5.26
C SER A 899 -31.82 -29.73 -6.42
N PHE A 900 -30.60 -30.32 -6.48
CA PHE A 900 -30.11 -31.52 -7.22
C PHE A 900 -29.53 -31.28 -8.63
N ASP A 901 -28.51 -32.01 -9.14
CA ASP A 901 -27.38 -32.80 -8.53
C ASP A 901 -26.34 -33.05 -9.69
N SER A 902 -25.25 -33.84 -9.68
CA SER A 902 -24.52 -34.80 -8.81
C SER A 902 -23.04 -34.85 -9.35
N GLY A 903 -22.04 -35.63 -8.92
CA GLY A 903 -21.80 -36.62 -7.85
C GLY A 903 -20.29 -36.97 -7.89
N ALA A 904 -19.57 -37.08 -6.77
CA ALA A 904 -19.38 -38.28 -5.94
C ALA A 904 -18.47 -39.38 -6.55
N ASN A 905 -17.22 -39.49 -6.07
CA ASN A 905 -16.70 -40.72 -5.42
C ASN A 905 -15.32 -40.54 -4.76
N THR A 906 -14.96 -41.48 -3.88
CA THR A 906 -13.74 -41.57 -3.05
C THR A 906 -13.25 -43.03 -2.97
N VAL A 907 -12.23 -43.31 -2.13
CA VAL A 907 -11.67 -44.66 -1.78
C VAL A 907 -10.69 -45.24 -2.84
N VAL A 908 -9.60 -45.98 -2.54
CA VAL A 908 -8.47 -45.94 -1.55
C VAL A 908 -7.58 -47.20 -1.77
N GLU A 909 -6.32 -47.23 -1.28
CA GLU A 909 -5.42 -48.43 -1.16
C GLU A 909 -4.83 -49.06 -2.47
N ILE A 910 -3.65 -49.74 -2.53
CA ILE A 910 -2.43 -49.81 -1.68
C ILE A 910 -1.23 -50.47 -2.44
N GLU A 911 0.02 -50.36 -1.94
CA GLU A 911 1.24 -51.18 -2.25
C GLU A 911 1.93 -51.10 -3.65
N ARG A 912 3.27 -51.26 -3.84
CA ARG A 912 4.49 -51.30 -2.97
C ARG A 912 5.82 -51.26 -3.82
N ILE A 913 7.00 -51.28 -3.17
CA ILE A 913 8.38 -51.57 -3.67
C ILE A 913 9.07 -50.36 -4.39
N GLU A 914 10.32 -49.91 -4.09
CA GLU A 914 11.39 -50.35 -3.16
C GLU A 914 12.15 -49.15 -2.50
N GLU A 915 13.23 -49.41 -1.74
CA GLU A 915 13.93 -48.55 -0.75
C GLU A 915 15.48 -48.53 -1.01
N PRO A 916 16.43 -48.03 -0.16
CA PRO A 916 16.46 -46.97 0.88
C PRO A 916 17.75 -46.05 0.87
N VAL A 917 18.02 -45.31 1.97
CA VAL A 917 19.29 -44.70 2.49
C VAL A 917 20.01 -43.57 1.67
N VAL A 918 20.72 -42.58 2.25
CA VAL A 918 21.26 -42.37 3.63
C VAL A 918 21.00 -40.95 4.17
N GLU A 919 20.58 -40.84 5.43
CA GLU A 919 20.81 -39.66 6.29
C GLU A 919 21.90 -39.95 7.35
N LYS A 920 22.63 -38.90 7.77
CA LYS A 920 23.37 -38.78 9.03
C LYS A 920 23.39 -37.30 9.43
N GLY A 921 23.27 -36.90 10.71
CA GLY A 921 23.11 -37.69 11.93
C GLY A 921 23.86 -37.02 13.09
N GLU A 922 23.13 -36.54 14.11
CA GLU A 922 23.73 -36.17 15.40
C GLU A 922 24.04 -37.42 16.23
N GLU A 923 25.13 -37.42 17.00
CA GLU A 923 25.27 -38.35 18.14
C GLU A 923 26.26 -37.80 19.20
N VAL A 924 26.20 -38.34 20.42
CA VAL A 924 26.75 -37.73 21.64
C VAL A 924 27.51 -38.74 22.50
N VAL A 925 28.74 -38.39 22.92
CA VAL A 925 29.51 -39.02 24.02
C VAL A 925 30.34 -37.88 24.67
N VAL A 926 30.35 -37.51 25.96
CA VAL A 926 30.12 -38.14 27.30
C VAL A 926 31.44 -38.44 28.05
N THR A 927 31.46 -38.15 29.37
CA THR A 927 32.59 -38.22 30.34
C THR A 927 33.76 -37.25 30.11
N GLU A 928 34.52 -36.78 31.11
CA GLU A 928 34.57 -37.08 32.56
C GLU A 928 34.21 -35.86 33.45
N ALA A 929 34.32 -35.99 34.78
CA ALA A 929 34.00 -34.95 35.77
C ALA A 929 35.14 -34.70 36.76
N HIS A 930 35.22 -33.48 37.32
CA HIS A 930 35.80 -33.27 38.64
C HIS A 930 35.18 -32.07 39.36
N GLU A 931 35.08 -32.16 40.69
CA GLU A 931 34.44 -31.16 41.56
C GLU A 931 35.37 -29.99 41.90
N LEU A 932 34.81 -28.81 42.19
CA LEU A 932 34.80 -28.24 43.56
C LEU A 932 33.99 -26.93 43.69
N ALA A 933 33.63 -26.59 44.93
CA ALA A 933 32.90 -25.39 45.33
C ALA A 933 33.77 -24.10 45.24
N SER A 934 33.29 -22.86 45.34
CA SER A 934 32.26 -22.38 46.29
C SER A 934 31.82 -20.91 46.10
N LYS A 935 30.61 -20.59 46.61
CA LYS A 935 30.17 -19.32 47.24
C LYS A 935 30.46 -17.95 46.58
N GLN A 936 29.37 -17.30 46.12
CA GLN A 936 28.79 -16.03 46.60
C GLN A 936 29.52 -15.19 47.71
N PRO A 937 29.28 -13.85 47.84
CA PRO A 937 28.45 -12.95 47.01
C PRO A 937 29.01 -11.49 46.82
N ASP A 938 28.15 -10.61 46.27
CA ASP A 938 27.99 -9.14 46.46
C ASP A 938 29.15 -8.12 46.36
N GLN A 939 29.06 -7.22 45.35
CA GLN A 939 28.99 -5.73 45.41
C GLN A 939 28.95 -5.21 43.95
N GLU A 940 28.07 -4.31 43.47
CA GLU A 940 27.49 -3.04 43.95
C GLU A 940 28.40 -1.81 43.66
N GLU A 941 27.80 -0.76 43.05
CA GLU A 941 28.36 0.56 42.64
C GLU A 941 29.65 0.59 41.76
N SER A 942 29.68 1.27 40.61
CA SER A 942 29.53 2.74 40.53
C SER A 942 29.22 3.26 39.13
N GLN A 943 28.68 4.48 39.06
CA GLN A 943 28.58 5.31 37.85
C GLN A 943 29.86 6.18 37.65
N VAL A 944 29.85 6.94 36.54
CA VAL A 944 30.48 8.27 36.30
C VAL A 944 31.57 8.32 35.21
N VAL A 945 31.41 9.33 34.33
CA VAL A 945 32.09 9.64 33.05
C VAL A 945 31.70 8.73 31.88
#